data_AF-A0A2V6MM51-F1
#
_entry.id   AF-A0A2V6MM51-F1
#
_cell.length_a   1.000
_cell.length_b   1.000
_cell.length_c   1.000
_cell.angle_alpha   90.00
_cell.angle_beta   90.00
_cell.angle_gamma   90.00
#
_symmetry.space_group_name_H-M   'P 1'
#
loop_
_entity.id
_entity.type
_entity.pdbx_description
1 polymer ?
#
loop_
_entity_poly.entity_id
_entity_poly.type
_entity_poly.pdbx_seq_one_letter_code
_entity_poly.pdbx_strand_id
1 'polypeptide(L)'
;MPGLGTSFGRGGATTAQQDLANADCILIEGSSMAEAHPVGFRWVMKAKERGATVIHVDPRFSRTSALADIWVPIRAGGDIAFLGGLIRHIIENNLFFRDYVVHFTNASCVIREGFRDTEEGATGFFSGWNEQQRAYDKESWLYQGDGLSFPARDPTLQHPRCVFQMLRHHFSRYTPEMVEKICGISPKLFQRVADALVSASGPDKTAAICYAVGWTQQSKGVQIIRSASILQLLLGNIGRPGGGILALRGHASIQGSTDVPTLYDILPGYLPMPRGDGTQTTLRDYLATQTKPTGLWHNTPAYFISLLKAYYGKNATAENDFGYDWVPKITGNHSYFEYLYDIADGKMEGMFIMGQNPAVAAPNSRFERTALSKLKWLVIRDMVEIESASFWADSPEVDRGELKTEEIETEVFFFPSAGHAENDGTFTNTQRLLQWRQTAVKPPGDCRSDEWFMHQLAVRLIAKAKASNDPMDEPLRALDWWYPEDETGMPHTEAVLAEINGWHTDPAAVVGDRGVVARGGDPGRNEGVVFGVDREGKPHHGPQVADYNELKADGSTACGCWIYSGVFSRDGVNKGNARQSKDYLGHGWGFSWPSDRRIIYNRASASPTGEPWSERKKLVWWDKAQSKWTGGDVPDFPVGKSPDYRPTRQEKGLDAIPGDAPFMLHEDGLGWIYVPKGLHDGPFPTHYEPLESPVRNLLYSRDTDPVVNWFTRQENRFAPPGDPRFPYVLTTYRLTEHHTAGGMSRFLPHLAELQPEMFAEISPELAIELRIKNSDYIC
;
A
#
# COMPACT_ATOMS: atom_id res chain seq x y z
N MET A 1 2.69 -1.39 -0.10
CA MET A 1 3.02 -2.15 -1.33
C MET A 1 4.33 -1.65 -1.94
N PRO A 2 5.46 -2.31 -1.64
CA PRO A 2 6.78 -1.90 -2.13
C PRO A 2 6.88 -1.80 -3.65
N GLY A 3 6.12 -2.62 -4.41
CA GLY A 3 6.11 -2.61 -5.87
C GLY A 3 5.74 -1.24 -6.46
N LEU A 4 4.52 -0.75 -6.22
CA LEU A 4 4.10 0.58 -6.69
C LEU A 4 4.91 1.72 -6.06
N GLY A 5 5.25 1.59 -4.77
CA GLY A 5 6.02 2.58 -4.03
C GLY A 5 7.38 2.85 -4.66
N THR A 6 8.08 1.81 -5.09
CA THR A 6 9.37 1.93 -5.80
C THR A 6 9.21 2.30 -7.28
N SER A 7 8.07 1.99 -7.91
CA SER A 7 7.79 2.39 -9.30
C SER A 7 7.52 3.89 -9.45
N PHE A 8 6.71 4.44 -8.55
CA PHE A 8 6.04 5.74 -8.74
C PHE A 8 6.16 6.67 -7.53
N GLY A 9 6.72 6.19 -6.42
CA GLY A 9 6.87 6.92 -5.17
C GLY A 9 5.75 6.71 -4.14
N ARG A 10 4.59 6.14 -4.52
CA ARG A 10 3.48 5.82 -3.56
C ARG A 10 3.01 4.38 -3.73
N GLY A 11 2.67 3.73 -2.61
CA GLY A 11 2.12 2.36 -2.59
C GLY A 11 0.60 2.28 -2.78
N GLY A 12 -0.08 3.43 -2.88
CA GLY A 12 -1.53 3.63 -3.04
C GLY A 12 -2.05 3.26 -4.44
N ALA A 13 -3.36 3.10 -4.61
CA ALA A 13 -3.97 2.99 -5.94
C ALA A 13 -3.77 4.31 -6.67
N THR A 14 -3.44 4.23 -7.96
CA THR A 14 -3.09 5.42 -8.73
C THR A 14 -4.32 6.19 -9.22
N THR A 15 -5.48 5.53 -9.25
CA THR A 15 -6.75 6.08 -9.75
C THR A 15 -7.92 5.68 -8.85
N ALA A 16 -9.11 6.17 -9.16
CA ALA A 16 -10.37 5.85 -8.51
C ALA A 16 -11.15 4.76 -9.26
N GLN A 17 -12.02 4.04 -8.56
CA GLN A 17 -12.82 2.96 -9.16
C GLN A 17 -13.72 3.47 -10.29
N GLN A 18 -14.30 4.68 -10.14
CA GLN A 18 -15.21 5.23 -11.15
C GLN A 18 -14.47 5.58 -12.46
N ASP A 19 -13.18 5.92 -12.36
CA ASP A 19 -12.37 6.28 -13.52
C ASP A 19 -12.11 5.09 -14.45
N LEU A 20 -12.26 3.84 -13.97
CA LEU A 20 -12.20 2.65 -14.84
C LEU A 20 -13.20 2.73 -16.00
N ALA A 21 -14.34 3.42 -15.83
CA ALA A 21 -15.32 3.61 -16.89
C ALA A 21 -14.80 4.42 -18.10
N ASN A 22 -13.63 5.04 -17.96
CA ASN A 22 -12.93 5.77 -19.02
C ASN A 22 -11.85 4.93 -19.71
N ALA A 23 -11.60 3.68 -19.28
CA ALA A 23 -10.58 2.81 -19.88
C ALA A 23 -10.99 2.32 -21.28
N ASP A 24 -10.00 2.05 -22.14
CA ASP A 24 -10.18 1.41 -23.45
C ASP A 24 -9.82 -0.08 -23.41
N CYS A 25 -9.05 -0.50 -22.41
CA CYS A 25 -8.78 -1.90 -22.08
C CYS A 25 -8.59 -2.03 -20.56
N ILE A 26 -9.07 -3.11 -19.97
CA ILE A 26 -8.88 -3.40 -18.54
C ILE A 26 -8.30 -4.80 -18.42
N LEU A 27 -7.09 -4.88 -17.85
CA LEU A 27 -6.46 -6.13 -17.44
C LEU A 27 -6.76 -6.38 -15.97
N ILE A 28 -7.48 -7.46 -15.69
CA ILE A 28 -7.71 -7.97 -14.34
C ILE A 28 -6.84 -9.21 -14.18
N GLU A 29 -5.81 -9.12 -13.36
CA GLU A 29 -4.86 -10.21 -13.12
C GLU A 29 -4.45 -10.20 -11.65
N GLY A 30 -4.37 -11.37 -11.03
CA GLY A 30 -4.21 -11.47 -9.58
C GLY A 30 -5.42 -10.98 -8.78
N SER A 31 -6.63 -10.99 -9.38
CA SER A 31 -7.89 -10.65 -8.73
C SER A 31 -9.08 -11.35 -9.40
N SER A 32 -10.04 -11.80 -8.59
CA SER A 32 -11.40 -12.13 -9.04
C SER A 32 -12.34 -10.99 -8.64
N MET A 33 -12.21 -9.86 -9.36
CA MET A 33 -12.80 -8.57 -8.98
C MET A 33 -14.33 -8.59 -8.89
N ALA A 34 -15.03 -9.37 -9.71
CA ALA A 34 -16.49 -9.50 -9.64
C ALA A 34 -16.95 -10.17 -8.33
N GLU A 35 -16.07 -10.92 -7.67
CA GLU A 35 -16.36 -11.62 -6.41
C GLU A 35 -15.84 -10.85 -5.20
N ALA A 36 -14.59 -10.37 -5.28
CA ALA A 36 -13.92 -9.69 -4.18
C ALA A 36 -14.28 -8.20 -4.08
N HIS A 37 -14.70 -7.56 -5.18
CA HIS A 37 -15.05 -6.14 -5.26
C HIS A 37 -16.28 -5.90 -6.15
N PRO A 38 -17.41 -6.60 -5.93
CA PRO A 38 -18.55 -6.64 -6.85
C PRO A 38 -19.11 -5.25 -7.20
N VAL A 39 -19.22 -4.37 -6.20
CA VAL A 39 -19.71 -3.00 -6.42
C VAL A 39 -18.71 -2.16 -7.20
N GLY A 40 -17.41 -2.36 -7.02
CA GLY A 40 -16.37 -1.72 -7.82
C GLY A 40 -16.36 -2.20 -9.27
N PHE A 41 -16.62 -3.49 -9.47
CA PHE A 41 -16.65 -4.14 -10.79
C PHE A 41 -17.71 -3.55 -11.74
N ARG A 42 -18.73 -2.85 -11.21
CA ARG A 42 -19.69 -2.09 -12.03
C ARG A 42 -19.00 -1.15 -13.02
N TRP A 43 -17.85 -0.57 -12.66
CA TRP A 43 -17.16 0.41 -13.49
C TRP A 43 -16.34 -0.25 -14.61
N VAL A 44 -15.88 -1.50 -14.38
CA VAL A 44 -15.37 -2.37 -15.45
C VAL A 44 -16.47 -2.64 -16.46
N MET A 45 -17.68 -2.97 -16.00
CA MET A 45 -18.83 -3.18 -16.90
C MET A 45 -19.23 -1.90 -17.64
N LYS A 46 -19.14 -0.72 -17.00
CA LYS A 46 -19.35 0.57 -17.70
C LYS A 46 -18.29 0.86 -18.76
N ALA A 47 -17.04 0.49 -18.53
CA ALA A 47 -16.01 0.57 -19.57
C ALA A 47 -16.34 -0.37 -20.74
N LYS A 48 -16.73 -1.61 -20.44
CA LYS A 48 -17.12 -2.62 -21.43
C LYS A 48 -18.30 -2.18 -22.29
N GLU A 49 -19.36 -1.63 -21.69
CA GLU A 49 -20.51 -1.02 -22.39
C GLU A 49 -20.09 0.09 -23.36
N ARG A 50 -18.97 0.78 -23.08
CA ARG A 50 -18.38 1.84 -23.92
C ARG A 50 -17.37 1.31 -24.94
N GLY A 51 -17.19 -0.01 -25.04
CA GLY A 51 -16.31 -0.67 -25.99
C GLY A 51 -14.92 -1.02 -25.46
N ALA A 52 -14.67 -0.91 -24.16
CA ALA A 52 -13.41 -1.38 -23.58
C ALA A 52 -13.30 -2.91 -23.67
N THR A 53 -12.11 -3.41 -24.00
CA THR A 53 -11.84 -4.86 -23.91
C THR A 53 -11.52 -5.23 -22.46
N VAL A 54 -12.23 -6.21 -21.90
CA VAL A 54 -11.98 -6.73 -20.55
C VAL A 54 -11.22 -8.05 -20.64
N ILE A 55 -10.04 -8.10 -20.03
CA ILE A 55 -9.16 -9.26 -19.99
C ILE A 55 -9.09 -9.75 -18.55
N HIS A 56 -9.33 -11.03 -18.32
CA HIS A 56 -9.16 -11.66 -17.01
C HIS A 56 -8.16 -12.80 -17.10
N VAL A 57 -7.07 -12.67 -16.36
CA VAL A 57 -5.97 -13.64 -16.30
C VAL A 57 -5.99 -14.26 -14.90
N ASP A 58 -6.34 -15.55 -14.84
CA ASP A 58 -6.58 -16.27 -13.58
C ASP A 58 -6.45 -17.78 -13.82
N PRO A 59 -5.84 -18.55 -12.89
CA PRO A 59 -5.81 -20.02 -12.98
C PRO A 59 -7.20 -20.66 -13.08
N ARG A 60 -8.25 -19.98 -12.61
CA ARG A 60 -9.62 -20.49 -12.59
C ARG A 60 -10.52 -19.68 -13.53
N PHE A 61 -11.55 -20.33 -14.04
CA PHE A 61 -12.67 -19.64 -14.68
C PHE A 61 -13.65 -19.21 -13.58
N SER A 62 -13.60 -17.94 -13.17
CA SER A 62 -14.37 -17.39 -12.05
C SER A 62 -15.59 -16.57 -12.52
N ARG A 63 -16.36 -15.99 -11.59
CA ARG A 63 -17.46 -15.08 -11.95
C ARG A 63 -16.97 -13.83 -12.67
N THR A 64 -15.69 -13.48 -12.50
CA THR A 64 -15.03 -12.41 -13.26
C THR A 64 -14.78 -12.86 -14.70
N SER A 65 -14.27 -14.09 -14.89
CA SER A 65 -13.99 -14.65 -16.22
C SER A 65 -15.24 -14.74 -17.07
N ALA A 66 -16.37 -15.10 -16.46
CA ALA A 66 -17.68 -15.17 -17.11
C ALA A 66 -18.14 -13.83 -17.73
N LEU A 67 -17.60 -12.70 -17.25
CA LEU A 67 -17.95 -11.36 -17.72
C LEU A 67 -16.84 -10.71 -18.56
N ALA A 68 -15.67 -11.34 -18.69
CA ALA A 68 -14.55 -10.87 -19.49
C ALA A 68 -14.75 -11.18 -20.99
N ASP A 69 -14.07 -10.43 -21.87
CA ASP A 69 -14.00 -10.71 -23.31
C ASP A 69 -12.90 -11.73 -23.63
N ILE A 70 -11.84 -11.74 -22.82
CA ILE A 70 -10.72 -12.66 -22.92
C ILE A 70 -10.45 -13.24 -21.54
N TRP A 71 -10.68 -14.53 -21.36
CA TRP A 71 -10.14 -15.29 -20.23
C TRP A 71 -8.81 -15.92 -20.63
N VAL A 72 -7.82 -15.81 -19.74
CA VAL A 72 -6.47 -16.36 -19.92
C VAL A 72 -6.17 -17.27 -18.73
N PRO A 73 -6.18 -18.61 -18.92
CA PRO A 73 -5.75 -19.53 -17.87
C PRO A 73 -4.24 -19.37 -17.67
N ILE A 74 -3.81 -19.14 -16.44
CA ILE A 74 -2.40 -19.02 -16.06
C ILE A 74 -2.07 -19.99 -14.94
N ARG A 75 -0.93 -20.69 -15.01
CA ARG A 75 -0.40 -21.41 -13.85
C ARG A 75 -0.08 -20.43 -12.71
N ALA A 76 -0.54 -20.70 -11.50
CA ALA A 76 -0.20 -19.87 -10.33
C ALA A 76 1.33 -19.74 -10.18
N GLY A 77 1.80 -18.50 -10.06
CA GLY A 77 3.23 -18.18 -10.06
C GLY A 77 3.84 -17.97 -11.45
N GLY A 78 3.08 -18.01 -12.55
CA GLY A 78 3.56 -17.68 -13.89
C GLY A 78 3.56 -16.17 -14.23
N ASP A 79 3.10 -15.32 -13.32
CA ASP A 79 2.72 -13.92 -13.61
C ASP A 79 3.87 -13.07 -14.20
N ILE A 80 5.09 -13.16 -13.63
CA ILE A 80 6.26 -12.43 -14.15
C ILE A 80 6.59 -12.88 -15.58
N ALA A 81 6.47 -14.18 -15.87
CA ALA A 81 6.78 -14.67 -17.20
C ALA A 81 5.78 -14.14 -18.24
N PHE A 82 4.49 -14.13 -17.90
CA PHE A 82 3.44 -13.56 -18.75
C PHE A 82 3.61 -12.05 -18.98
N LEU A 83 3.72 -11.27 -17.90
CA LEU A 83 3.90 -9.82 -17.99
C LEU A 83 5.23 -9.45 -18.66
N GLY A 84 6.30 -10.20 -18.38
CA GLY A 84 7.60 -10.06 -19.04
C GLY A 84 7.53 -10.31 -20.54
N GLY A 85 6.73 -11.30 -20.97
CA GLY A 85 6.45 -11.53 -22.38
C GLY A 85 5.74 -10.36 -23.04
N LEU A 86 4.75 -9.75 -22.37
CA LEU A 86 4.07 -8.54 -22.87
C LEU A 86 5.04 -7.36 -23.00
N ILE A 87 5.89 -7.15 -22.00
CA ILE A 87 6.95 -6.12 -22.02
C ILE A 87 7.89 -6.33 -23.21
N ARG A 88 8.39 -7.57 -23.38
CA ARG A 88 9.23 -7.97 -24.52
C ARG A 88 8.54 -7.65 -25.85
N HIS A 89 7.29 -8.06 -26.01
CA HIS A 89 6.52 -7.85 -27.24
C HIS A 89 6.40 -6.36 -27.58
N ILE A 90 6.08 -5.51 -26.60
CA ILE A 90 5.95 -4.07 -26.79
C ILE A 90 7.28 -3.44 -27.22
N ILE A 91 8.39 -3.82 -26.59
CA ILE A 91 9.72 -3.25 -26.87
C ILE A 91 10.23 -3.70 -28.23
N GLU A 92 10.19 -5.00 -28.54
CA GLU A 92 10.74 -5.53 -29.79
C GLU A 92 10.04 -5.00 -31.04
N ASN A 93 8.74 -4.71 -30.91
CA ASN A 93 7.91 -4.20 -32.01
C ASN A 93 7.75 -2.67 -32.00
N ASN A 94 8.46 -1.95 -31.12
CA ASN A 94 8.38 -0.49 -30.97
C ASN A 94 6.94 0.04 -30.74
N LEU A 95 6.15 -0.67 -29.91
CA LEU A 95 4.74 -0.39 -29.66
C LEU A 95 4.49 0.48 -28.41
N PHE A 96 5.55 0.95 -27.75
CA PHE A 96 5.45 1.78 -26.54
C PHE A 96 5.15 3.25 -26.88
N PHE A 97 4.52 3.97 -25.95
CA PHE A 97 4.28 5.40 -26.10
C PHE A 97 5.58 6.18 -25.88
N ARG A 98 6.37 6.32 -26.94
CA ARG A 98 7.75 6.81 -26.91
C ARG A 98 7.94 8.12 -26.14
N ASP A 99 7.13 9.14 -26.41
CA ASP A 99 7.31 10.46 -25.78
C ASP A 99 7.06 10.40 -24.27
N TYR A 100 6.03 9.66 -23.83
CA TYR A 100 5.82 9.40 -22.42
C TYR A 100 7.03 8.69 -21.79
N VAL A 101 7.51 7.62 -22.42
CA VAL A 101 8.62 6.80 -21.93
C VAL A 101 9.91 7.62 -21.80
N VAL A 102 10.29 8.36 -22.83
CA VAL A 102 11.55 9.12 -22.86
C VAL A 102 11.56 10.23 -21.80
N HIS A 103 10.45 10.94 -21.64
CA HIS A 103 10.38 12.12 -20.79
C HIS A 103 10.07 11.80 -19.33
N PHE A 104 9.09 10.94 -19.07
CA PHE A 104 8.53 10.74 -17.73
C PHE A 104 9.07 9.51 -17.00
N THR A 105 9.88 8.69 -17.67
CA THR A 105 10.47 7.49 -17.06
C THR A 105 11.98 7.57 -17.04
N ASN A 106 12.59 6.70 -16.23
CA ASN A 106 14.04 6.52 -16.20
C ASN A 106 14.59 5.68 -17.36
N ALA A 107 13.82 5.39 -18.42
CA ALA A 107 14.27 4.63 -19.60
C ALA A 107 15.57 5.16 -20.22
N SER A 108 15.78 6.48 -20.18
CA SER A 108 16.97 7.14 -20.70
C SER A 108 18.14 7.18 -19.72
N CYS A 109 17.94 6.90 -18.43
CA CYS A 109 19.01 6.93 -17.43
C CYS A 109 20.08 5.86 -17.73
N VAL A 110 21.35 6.21 -17.56
CA VAL A 110 22.49 5.32 -17.84
C VAL A 110 22.94 4.62 -16.56
N ILE A 111 22.95 3.28 -16.57
CA ILE A 111 23.37 2.45 -15.43
C ILE A 111 24.90 2.41 -15.33
N ARG A 112 25.44 2.34 -14.09
CA ARG A 112 26.88 2.26 -13.81
C ARG A 112 27.54 1.08 -14.51
N GLU A 113 28.83 1.22 -14.73
CA GLU A 113 29.66 0.09 -15.19
C GLU A 113 29.66 -1.01 -14.12
N GLY A 114 29.70 -2.27 -14.55
CA GLY A 114 29.75 -3.42 -13.65
C GLY A 114 28.40 -3.98 -13.22
N PHE A 115 27.28 -3.31 -13.54
CA PHE A 115 25.97 -3.98 -13.48
C PHE A 115 25.99 -5.21 -14.38
N ARG A 116 25.51 -6.34 -13.84
CA ARG A 116 25.28 -7.58 -14.61
C ARG A 116 23.89 -8.08 -14.34
N ASP A 117 23.26 -8.53 -15.41
CA ASP A 117 21.87 -9.00 -15.40
C ASP A 117 21.79 -10.50 -15.07
N THR A 118 20.65 -10.93 -14.52
CA THR A 118 20.29 -12.35 -14.29
C THR A 118 20.33 -13.20 -15.55
N GLU A 119 20.12 -12.57 -16.71
CA GLU A 119 20.18 -13.21 -18.03
C GLU A 119 21.61 -13.62 -18.42
N GLU A 120 22.64 -12.94 -17.89
CA GLU A 120 24.04 -13.25 -18.19
C GLU A 120 24.41 -14.63 -17.62
N GLY A 121 24.65 -15.59 -18.52
CA GLY A 121 24.93 -16.97 -18.15
C GLY A 121 23.73 -17.72 -17.57
N ALA A 122 22.52 -17.15 -17.61
CA ALA A 122 21.28 -17.74 -17.09
C ALA A 122 21.37 -18.19 -15.62
N THR A 123 22.15 -17.47 -14.81
CA THR A 123 22.43 -17.87 -13.42
C THR A 123 21.27 -17.57 -12.47
N GLY A 124 20.45 -16.56 -12.79
CA GLY A 124 19.41 -16.06 -11.89
C GLY A 124 19.98 -15.17 -10.77
N PHE A 125 21.13 -14.54 -11.00
CA PHE A 125 21.71 -13.56 -10.08
C PHE A 125 22.01 -12.24 -10.79
N PHE A 126 21.70 -11.12 -10.12
CA PHE A 126 22.26 -9.83 -10.50
C PHE A 126 23.72 -9.71 -10.03
N SER A 127 24.44 -8.71 -10.54
CA SER A 127 25.73 -8.32 -9.95
C SER A 127 25.61 -8.00 -8.46
N GLY A 128 26.62 -8.41 -7.69
CA GLY A 128 26.72 -8.11 -6.26
C GLY A 128 26.19 -9.18 -5.31
N TRP A 129 25.76 -10.35 -5.79
CA TRP A 129 25.30 -11.44 -4.92
C TRP A 129 26.39 -11.90 -3.94
N ASN A 130 26.05 -11.96 -2.65
CA ASN A 130 26.86 -12.54 -1.59
C ASN A 130 26.13 -13.76 -1.00
N GLU A 131 26.67 -14.95 -1.24
CA GLU A 131 26.07 -16.21 -0.78
C GLU A 131 26.00 -16.32 0.75
N GLN A 132 27.01 -15.83 1.48
CA GLN A 132 27.04 -15.94 2.94
C GLN A 132 26.01 -15.03 3.61
N GLN A 133 25.85 -13.81 3.09
CA GLN A 133 24.89 -12.84 3.60
C GLN A 133 23.49 -13.05 3.03
N ARG A 134 23.36 -13.85 1.97
CA ARG A 134 22.14 -14.03 1.17
C ARG A 134 21.52 -12.68 0.76
N ALA A 135 22.37 -11.76 0.34
CA ALA A 135 22.02 -10.39 0.01
C ALA A 135 22.87 -9.88 -1.16
N TYR A 136 22.39 -8.84 -1.82
CA TYR A 136 23.13 -8.14 -2.87
C TYR A 136 23.83 -6.89 -2.34
N ASP A 137 25.09 -6.70 -2.74
CA ASP A 137 25.70 -5.38 -2.87
C ASP A 137 25.10 -4.66 -4.09
N LYS A 138 24.52 -3.49 -3.86
CA LYS A 138 23.70 -2.77 -4.84
C LYS A 138 24.44 -1.59 -5.47
N GLU A 139 25.74 -1.42 -5.21
CA GLU A 139 26.50 -0.28 -5.74
C GLU A 139 26.54 -0.23 -7.28
N SER A 140 26.67 -1.41 -7.90
CA SER A 140 26.62 -1.54 -9.36
C SER A 140 25.24 -1.23 -9.96
N TRP A 141 24.18 -1.24 -9.14
CA TRP A 141 22.82 -1.00 -9.61
C TRP A 141 22.51 0.49 -9.76
N LEU A 142 23.36 1.39 -9.26
CA LEU A 142 23.10 2.83 -9.33
C LEU A 142 23.32 3.40 -10.75
N TYR A 143 22.83 4.61 -10.98
CA TYR A 143 23.06 5.33 -12.23
C TYR A 143 24.47 5.94 -12.29
N GLN A 144 24.95 6.17 -13.51
CA GLN A 144 26.03 7.11 -13.79
C GLN A 144 25.55 8.54 -13.56
N GLY A 145 26.48 9.45 -13.24
CA GLY A 145 26.17 10.84 -12.90
C GLY A 145 26.17 11.10 -11.39
N ASP A 146 25.48 12.16 -10.98
CA ASP A 146 25.56 12.70 -9.62
C ASP A 146 24.42 12.14 -8.75
N GLY A 147 24.53 10.85 -8.41
CA GLY A 147 23.57 10.15 -7.55
C GLY A 147 22.21 9.92 -8.23
N LEU A 148 21.16 9.74 -7.40
CA LEU A 148 19.80 9.49 -7.90
C LEU A 148 19.10 10.75 -8.37
N SER A 149 19.43 11.94 -7.84
CA SER A 149 18.76 13.19 -8.21
C SER A 149 19.07 13.66 -9.63
N PHE A 150 20.31 13.42 -10.10
CA PHE A 150 20.79 13.94 -11.39
C PHE A 150 21.52 12.85 -12.19
N PRO A 151 20.81 11.79 -12.62
CA PRO A 151 21.41 10.72 -13.40
C PRO A 151 21.83 11.21 -14.79
N ALA A 152 22.89 10.62 -15.34
CA ALA A 152 23.23 10.75 -16.74
C ALA A 152 22.13 10.11 -17.61
N ARG A 153 21.73 10.76 -18.70
CA ARG A 153 20.62 10.32 -19.56
C ARG A 153 20.99 10.35 -21.04
N ASP A 154 20.51 9.35 -21.78
CA ASP A 154 20.49 9.32 -23.24
C ASP A 154 19.02 9.26 -23.75
N PRO A 155 18.43 10.40 -24.14
CA PRO A 155 17.05 10.46 -24.63
C PRO A 155 16.84 9.82 -26.02
N THR A 156 17.92 9.45 -26.72
CA THR A 156 17.79 8.67 -27.97
C THR A 156 17.46 7.20 -27.70
N LEU A 157 17.66 6.75 -26.46
CA LEU A 157 17.53 5.36 -26.00
C LEU A 157 18.49 4.39 -26.70
N GLN A 158 19.61 4.87 -27.26
CA GLN A 158 20.55 4.03 -28.02
C GLN A 158 21.78 3.62 -27.19
N HIS A 159 22.10 4.36 -26.14
CA HIS A 159 23.23 4.05 -25.27
C HIS A 159 23.05 2.64 -24.71
N PRO A 160 24.04 1.74 -24.86
CA PRO A 160 23.85 0.32 -24.56
C PRO A 160 23.47 0.05 -23.10
N ARG A 161 23.90 0.91 -22.17
CA ARG A 161 23.55 0.84 -20.74
C ARG A 161 22.43 1.79 -20.31
N CYS A 162 21.70 2.42 -21.22
CA CYS A 162 20.48 3.09 -20.77
C CYS A 162 19.48 2.03 -20.31
N VAL A 163 18.63 2.38 -19.34
CA VAL A 163 17.64 1.46 -18.76
C VAL A 163 16.80 0.79 -19.84
N PHE A 164 16.45 1.49 -20.92
CA PHE A 164 15.67 0.92 -22.02
C PHE A 164 16.38 -0.25 -22.72
N GLN A 165 17.67 -0.12 -23.04
CA GLN A 165 18.43 -1.21 -23.69
C GLN A 165 18.67 -2.38 -22.72
N MET A 166 18.91 -2.09 -21.44
CA MET A 166 19.02 -3.12 -20.40
C MET A 166 17.70 -3.86 -20.19
N LEU A 167 16.57 -3.16 -20.18
CA LEU A 167 15.24 -3.75 -20.11
C LEU A 167 14.97 -4.67 -21.31
N ARG A 168 15.34 -4.23 -22.52
CA ARG A 168 15.22 -5.03 -23.75
C ARG A 168 16.02 -6.32 -23.66
N HIS A 169 17.24 -6.25 -23.16
CA HIS A 169 18.08 -7.42 -22.91
C HIS A 169 17.44 -8.34 -21.86
N HIS A 170 17.03 -7.79 -20.72
CA HIS A 170 16.47 -8.50 -19.58
C HIS A 170 15.27 -9.37 -19.96
N PHE A 171 14.31 -8.80 -20.71
CA PHE A 171 13.10 -9.53 -21.08
C PHE A 171 13.23 -10.36 -22.37
N SER A 172 14.42 -10.44 -22.99
CA SER A 172 14.59 -11.09 -24.30
C SER A 172 14.23 -12.58 -24.33
N ARG A 173 14.43 -13.31 -23.22
CA ARG A 173 14.11 -14.76 -23.11
C ARG A 173 12.63 -15.07 -22.86
N TYR A 174 11.81 -14.06 -22.59
CA TYR A 174 10.38 -14.21 -22.32
C TYR A 174 9.56 -14.27 -23.62
N THR A 175 9.94 -15.16 -24.55
CA THR A 175 9.22 -15.31 -25.84
C THR A 175 7.81 -15.89 -25.62
N PRO A 176 6.87 -15.74 -26.56
CA PRO A 176 5.55 -16.38 -26.47
C PRO A 176 5.63 -17.90 -26.22
N GLU A 177 6.62 -18.60 -26.77
CA GLU A 177 6.86 -20.03 -26.55
C GLU A 177 7.36 -20.32 -25.13
N MET A 178 8.17 -19.42 -24.55
CA MET A 178 8.59 -19.53 -23.16
C MET A 178 7.42 -19.26 -22.20
N VAL A 179 6.58 -18.27 -22.52
CA VAL A 179 5.34 -17.99 -21.80
C VAL A 179 4.41 -19.21 -21.84
N GLU A 180 4.26 -19.86 -23.00
CA GLU A 180 3.47 -21.09 -23.10
C GLU A 180 4.00 -22.19 -22.16
N LYS A 181 5.32 -22.43 -22.16
CA LYS A 181 5.94 -23.45 -21.32
C LYS A 181 5.80 -23.18 -19.82
N ILE A 182 5.96 -21.92 -19.39
CA ILE A 182 5.91 -21.56 -17.97
C ILE A 182 4.48 -21.41 -17.47
N CYS A 183 3.61 -20.80 -18.28
CA CYS A 183 2.30 -20.32 -17.86
C CYS A 183 1.13 -21.18 -18.36
N GLY A 184 1.33 -21.98 -19.42
CA GLY A 184 0.25 -22.69 -20.12
C GLY A 184 -0.54 -21.83 -21.12
N ILE A 185 -0.03 -20.65 -21.47
CA ILE A 185 -0.73 -19.68 -22.33
C ILE A 185 -0.25 -19.82 -23.77
N SER A 186 -1.12 -20.29 -24.67
CA SER A 186 -0.75 -20.44 -26.09
C SER A 186 -0.29 -19.11 -26.72
N PRO A 187 0.67 -19.11 -27.66
CA PRO A 187 1.12 -17.91 -28.36
C PRO A 187 -0.01 -17.11 -29.01
N LYS A 188 -1.05 -17.80 -29.52
CA LYS A 188 -2.23 -17.16 -30.11
C LYS A 188 -3.04 -16.36 -29.08
N LEU A 189 -3.25 -16.93 -27.89
CA LEU A 189 -3.97 -16.24 -26.81
C LEU A 189 -3.15 -15.09 -26.26
N PHE A 190 -1.84 -15.30 -26.07
CA PHE A 190 -0.89 -14.26 -25.70
C PHE A 190 -0.94 -13.07 -26.67
N GLN A 191 -0.88 -13.32 -27.99
CA GLN A 191 -0.93 -12.25 -28.99
C GLN A 191 -2.25 -11.47 -28.93
N ARG A 192 -3.38 -12.17 -28.71
CA ARG A 192 -4.70 -11.53 -28.56
C ARG A 192 -4.74 -10.53 -27.40
N VAL A 193 -4.06 -10.84 -26.29
CA VAL A 193 -3.95 -9.96 -25.13
C VAL A 193 -3.01 -8.80 -25.42
N ALA A 194 -1.86 -9.06 -26.02
CA ALA A 194 -0.89 -8.03 -26.41
C ALA A 194 -1.52 -7.00 -27.35
N ASP A 195 -2.25 -7.45 -28.38
CA ASP A 195 -2.97 -6.59 -29.34
C ASP A 195 -4.00 -5.70 -28.63
N ALA A 196 -4.79 -6.27 -27.72
CA ALA A 196 -5.80 -5.52 -26.98
C ALA A 196 -5.18 -4.39 -26.12
N LEU A 197 -4.11 -4.70 -25.38
CA LEU A 197 -3.41 -3.72 -24.55
C LEU A 197 -2.73 -2.62 -25.38
N VAL A 198 -2.04 -3.00 -26.46
CA VAL A 198 -1.37 -2.05 -27.36
C VAL A 198 -2.39 -1.15 -28.05
N SER A 199 -3.53 -1.70 -28.47
CA SER A 199 -4.62 -0.94 -29.09
C SER A 199 -5.24 0.12 -28.16
N ALA A 200 -5.01 -0.01 -26.85
CA ALA A 200 -5.43 0.87 -25.78
C ALA A 200 -4.29 1.75 -25.22
N SER A 201 -3.25 2.02 -26.03
CA SER A 201 -2.14 2.92 -25.69
C SER A 201 -2.07 4.14 -26.63
N GLY A 202 -1.15 5.05 -26.34
CA GLY A 202 -0.96 6.31 -27.08
C GLY A 202 -1.74 7.50 -26.49
N PRO A 203 -1.84 8.62 -27.22
CA PRO A 203 -2.39 9.88 -26.68
C PRO A 203 -3.90 9.88 -26.39
N ASP A 204 -4.69 9.12 -27.16
CA ASP A 204 -6.17 9.12 -27.09
C ASP A 204 -6.77 7.97 -26.28
N LYS A 205 -5.96 6.98 -25.91
CA LYS A 205 -6.42 5.75 -25.27
C LYS A 205 -5.59 5.39 -24.06
N THR A 206 -6.21 4.64 -23.15
CA THR A 206 -5.55 4.15 -21.93
C THR A 206 -6.03 2.75 -21.58
N ALA A 207 -5.11 1.95 -21.04
CA ALA A 207 -5.42 0.68 -20.39
C ALA A 207 -5.24 0.79 -18.87
N ALA A 208 -6.09 0.13 -18.11
CA ALA A 208 -5.99 0.03 -16.66
C ALA A 208 -5.63 -1.39 -16.22
N ILE A 209 -4.92 -1.51 -15.11
CA ILE A 209 -4.65 -2.80 -14.45
C ILE A 209 -5.37 -2.83 -13.11
N CYS A 210 -6.12 -3.89 -12.83
CA CYS A 210 -6.76 -4.16 -11.55
C CYS A 210 -6.19 -5.44 -10.96
N TYR A 211 -5.63 -5.37 -9.76
CA TYR A 211 -5.06 -6.54 -9.08
C TYR A 211 -5.33 -6.51 -7.57
N ALA A 212 -5.23 -7.67 -6.92
CA ALA A 212 -5.36 -7.83 -5.48
C ALA A 212 -4.40 -8.93 -4.99
N VAL A 213 -4.86 -9.83 -4.14
CA VAL A 213 -4.04 -10.80 -3.42
C VAL A 213 -3.36 -11.86 -4.30
N GLY A 214 -3.86 -12.13 -5.51
CA GLY A 214 -3.28 -13.14 -6.39
C GLY A 214 -1.84 -12.82 -6.81
N TRP A 215 -1.49 -11.53 -6.83
CA TRP A 215 -0.10 -11.09 -7.03
C TRP A 215 0.67 -10.89 -5.73
N THR A 216 0.01 -10.46 -4.65
CA THR A 216 0.73 -10.00 -3.46
C THR A 216 1.15 -11.12 -2.52
N GLN A 217 0.45 -12.25 -2.51
CA GLN A 217 0.70 -13.37 -1.61
C GLN A 217 1.67 -14.40 -2.24
N GLN A 218 2.81 -13.90 -2.73
CA GLN A 218 3.88 -14.71 -3.30
C GLN A 218 5.22 -14.13 -2.84
N SER A 219 6.28 -14.96 -2.74
CA SER A 219 7.63 -14.51 -2.40
C SER A 219 8.15 -13.39 -3.31
N LYS A 220 7.72 -13.41 -4.58
CA LYS A 220 8.06 -12.45 -5.63
C LYS A 220 6.95 -11.42 -5.92
N GLY A 221 5.99 -11.26 -5.02
CA GLY A 221 4.80 -10.42 -5.27
C GLY A 221 5.12 -8.96 -5.56
N VAL A 222 6.19 -8.42 -4.96
CA VAL A 222 6.70 -7.08 -5.26
C VAL A 222 7.11 -6.98 -6.74
N GLN A 223 7.81 -7.98 -7.27
CA GLN A 223 8.31 -8.00 -8.64
C GLN A 223 7.20 -8.23 -9.69
N ILE A 224 6.14 -8.96 -9.34
CA ILE A 224 4.95 -9.07 -10.20
C ILE A 224 4.33 -7.67 -10.42
N ILE A 225 4.13 -6.92 -9.34
CA ILE A 225 3.57 -5.56 -9.40
C ILE A 225 4.51 -4.60 -10.13
N ARG A 226 5.82 -4.78 -9.99
CA ARG A 226 6.83 -4.04 -10.76
C ARG A 226 6.71 -4.33 -12.26
N SER A 227 6.48 -5.58 -12.66
CA SER A 227 6.24 -5.95 -14.07
C SER A 227 5.02 -5.21 -14.62
N ALA A 228 3.91 -5.19 -13.88
CA ALA A 228 2.71 -4.42 -14.24
C ALA A 228 2.98 -2.90 -14.30
N SER A 229 3.83 -2.39 -13.41
CA SER A 229 4.24 -0.99 -13.40
C SER A 229 5.04 -0.62 -14.64
N ILE A 230 6.01 -1.45 -15.03
CA ILE A 230 6.80 -1.27 -16.27
C ILE A 230 5.86 -1.28 -17.48
N LEU A 231 4.94 -2.24 -17.55
CA LEU A 231 3.95 -2.32 -18.62
C LEU A 231 3.14 -1.01 -18.75
N GLN A 232 2.60 -0.50 -17.64
CA GLN A 232 1.82 0.75 -17.65
C GLN A 232 2.66 2.00 -17.96
N LEU A 233 3.94 2.03 -17.60
CA LEU A 233 4.86 3.11 -17.99
C LEU A 233 5.18 3.07 -19.49
N LEU A 234 5.41 1.88 -20.05
CA LEU A 234 5.65 1.69 -21.50
C LEU A 234 4.44 2.10 -22.34
N LEU A 235 3.23 1.76 -21.87
CA LEU A 235 1.99 2.14 -22.54
C LEU A 235 1.57 3.60 -22.25
N GLY A 236 2.27 4.29 -21.36
CA GLY A 236 2.00 5.68 -20.98
C GLY A 236 0.64 5.87 -20.30
N ASN A 237 0.24 4.94 -19.44
CA ASN A 237 -1.08 4.90 -18.82
C ASN A 237 -1.15 5.50 -17.40
N ILE A 238 -0.01 5.73 -16.74
CA ILE A 238 0.01 6.26 -15.37
C ILE A 238 -0.34 7.76 -15.36
N GLY A 239 -1.22 8.16 -14.44
CA GLY A 239 -1.66 9.56 -14.28
C GLY A 239 -2.74 10.02 -15.26
N ARG A 240 -3.31 9.13 -16.09
CA ARG A 240 -4.27 9.47 -17.14
C ARG A 240 -5.65 8.85 -16.89
N PRO A 241 -6.76 9.52 -17.29
CA PRO A 241 -8.11 8.97 -17.15
C PRO A 241 -8.26 7.60 -17.80
N GLY A 242 -8.90 6.64 -17.12
CA GLY A 242 -9.08 5.27 -17.58
C GLY A 242 -7.80 4.43 -17.60
N GLY A 243 -6.69 4.99 -17.11
CA GLY A 243 -5.40 4.32 -17.02
C GLY A 243 -5.06 3.88 -15.60
N GLY A 244 -3.77 3.91 -15.27
CA GLY A 244 -3.29 3.66 -13.91
C GLY A 244 -3.33 2.20 -13.48
N ILE A 245 -3.01 1.99 -12.20
CA ILE A 245 -3.07 0.70 -11.53
C ILE A 245 -3.98 0.83 -10.32
N LEU A 246 -5.10 0.12 -10.36
CA LEU A 246 -6.01 -0.03 -9.25
C LEU A 246 -5.61 -1.25 -8.43
N ALA A 247 -4.69 -1.05 -7.48
CA ALA A 247 -4.40 -2.03 -6.44
C ALA A 247 -5.61 -2.12 -5.51
N LEU A 248 -6.45 -3.13 -5.70
CA LEU A 248 -7.69 -3.32 -4.97
C LEU A 248 -7.41 -3.78 -3.54
N ARG A 249 -7.79 -2.95 -2.57
CA ARG A 249 -7.60 -3.24 -1.14
C ARG A 249 -8.62 -4.24 -0.64
N GLY A 250 -8.21 -5.08 0.32
CA GLY A 250 -9.06 -6.09 0.94
C GLY A 250 -10.05 -5.50 1.95
N HIS A 251 -9.67 -5.43 3.24
CA HIS A 251 -10.55 -4.86 4.26
C HIS A 251 -10.93 -3.41 3.96
N ALA A 252 -12.11 -3.00 4.42
CA ALA A 252 -12.71 -1.69 4.15
C ALA A 252 -11.77 -0.51 4.42
N SER A 253 -10.93 -0.61 5.47
CA SER A 253 -9.97 0.43 5.87
C SER A 253 -8.51 -0.06 5.90
N ILE A 254 -8.13 -1.12 5.17
CA ILE A 254 -6.72 -1.56 5.15
C ILE A 254 -5.79 -0.48 4.57
N GLN A 255 -6.30 0.39 3.70
CA GLN A 255 -5.57 1.59 3.26
C GLN A 255 -5.31 2.50 4.47
N GLY A 256 -6.36 2.80 5.25
CA GLY A 256 -6.26 3.65 6.44
C GLY A 256 -5.36 3.06 7.52
N SER A 257 -5.41 1.75 7.76
CA SER A 257 -4.53 1.06 8.72
C SER A 257 -3.10 0.85 8.21
N THR A 258 -2.81 1.23 6.96
CA THR A 258 -1.45 1.37 6.42
C THR A 258 -1.00 2.83 6.48
N ASP A 259 -1.93 3.78 6.26
CA ASP A 259 -1.69 5.23 6.31
C ASP A 259 -1.41 5.71 7.74
N VAL A 260 -2.19 5.22 8.70
CA VAL A 260 -1.96 5.31 10.15
C VAL A 260 -1.68 3.87 10.61
N PRO A 261 -0.40 3.47 10.63
CA PRO A 261 -0.03 2.08 10.47
C PRO A 261 -0.29 1.22 11.69
N THR A 262 -0.70 0.00 11.41
CA THR A 262 -0.64 -1.18 12.29
C THR A 262 0.50 -2.12 11.88
N LEU A 263 1.53 -1.56 11.23
CA LEU A 263 2.72 -2.25 10.72
C LEU A 263 3.93 -1.85 11.58
N TYR A 264 4.85 -2.79 11.79
CA TYR A 264 5.95 -2.62 12.75
C TYR A 264 7.04 -1.64 12.30
N ASP A 265 7.18 -1.40 10.99
CA ASP A 265 8.33 -0.72 10.39
C ASP A 265 8.06 0.72 9.93
N ILE A 266 6.82 1.20 10.06
CA ILE A 266 6.40 2.53 9.62
C ILE A 266 5.53 3.23 10.67
N LEU A 267 5.59 4.57 10.65
CA LEU A 267 4.81 5.54 11.40
C LEU A 267 3.79 6.24 10.47
N PRO A 268 2.79 6.96 11.02
CA PRO A 268 1.77 7.66 10.23
C PRO A 268 2.34 8.48 9.06
N GLY A 269 1.69 8.36 7.90
CA GLY A 269 2.14 9.01 6.67
C GLY A 269 3.37 8.36 6.04
N TYR A 270 3.57 7.06 6.26
CA TYR A 270 4.66 6.27 5.69
C TYR A 270 6.07 6.76 6.12
N LEU A 271 6.17 7.35 7.30
CA LEU A 271 7.47 7.73 7.88
C LEU A 271 8.17 6.46 8.40
N PRO A 272 9.45 6.20 8.09
CA PRO A 272 10.13 5.00 8.59
C PRO A 272 10.26 5.01 10.12
N MET A 273 10.09 3.85 10.77
CA MET A 273 10.41 3.72 12.19
C MET A 273 11.91 3.98 12.45
N PRO A 274 12.27 4.73 13.51
CA PRO A 274 13.64 4.84 13.99
C PRO A 274 14.30 3.48 14.30
N ARG A 275 15.57 3.30 13.96
CA ARG A 275 16.30 2.04 14.23
C ARG A 275 17.05 2.04 15.55
N GLY A 276 17.00 0.90 16.25
CA GLY A 276 17.69 0.63 17.51
C GLY A 276 19.07 -0.01 17.36
N ASP A 277 19.65 0.02 16.15
CA ASP A 277 20.96 -0.57 15.81
C ASP A 277 22.16 0.36 16.10
N GLY A 278 21.91 1.52 16.73
CA GLY A 278 22.91 2.54 17.03
C GLY A 278 23.17 3.53 15.88
N THR A 279 22.57 3.37 14.71
CA THR A 279 22.77 4.28 13.57
C THR A 279 21.89 5.52 13.61
N GLN A 280 20.82 5.51 14.42
CA GLN A 280 19.81 6.56 14.52
C GLN A 280 19.59 6.97 15.98
N THR A 281 20.69 7.21 16.71
CA THR A 281 20.64 7.53 18.15
C THR A 281 19.97 8.87 18.45
N THR A 282 20.14 9.87 17.60
CA THR A 282 19.54 11.20 17.76
C THR A 282 18.55 11.51 16.64
N LEU A 283 17.69 12.52 16.84
CA LEU A 283 16.81 13.00 15.77
C LEU A 283 17.61 13.44 14.54
N ARG A 284 18.77 14.06 14.76
CA ARG A 284 19.67 14.48 13.67
C ARG A 284 20.14 13.30 12.82
N ASP A 285 20.54 12.20 13.44
CA ASP A 285 21.03 11.00 12.73
C ASP A 285 19.92 10.34 11.91
N TYR A 286 18.72 10.26 12.51
CA TYR A 286 17.51 9.81 11.81
C TYR A 286 17.22 10.70 10.59
N LEU A 287 17.12 12.01 10.77
CA LEU A 287 16.81 12.94 9.68
C LEU A 287 17.88 12.94 8.59
N ALA A 288 19.16 12.80 8.94
CA ALA A 288 20.24 12.67 7.96
C ALA A 288 20.09 11.41 7.09
N THR A 289 19.52 10.33 7.64
CA THR A 289 19.30 9.07 6.91
C THR A 289 18.04 9.11 6.06
N GLN A 290 16.94 9.68 6.59
CA GLN A 290 15.62 9.59 5.96
C GLN A 290 15.29 10.77 5.02
N THR A 291 15.94 11.92 5.20
CA THR A 291 15.65 13.10 4.37
C THR A 291 16.29 12.96 3.00
N LYS A 292 15.47 13.13 1.95
CA LYS A 292 15.98 13.13 0.58
C LYS A 292 16.52 14.51 0.17
N PRO A 293 17.57 14.59 -0.66
CA PRO A 293 18.08 15.87 -1.14
C PRO A 293 17.07 16.61 -2.04
N THR A 294 16.32 15.86 -2.86
CA THR A 294 15.38 16.36 -3.86
C THR A 294 14.04 15.62 -3.77
N GLY A 295 13.02 16.16 -4.44
CA GLY A 295 11.66 15.61 -4.40
C GLY A 295 10.91 15.91 -3.11
N LEU A 296 9.70 15.36 -2.98
CA LEU A 296 8.78 15.66 -1.88
C LEU A 296 9.29 15.17 -0.52
N TRP A 297 10.00 14.04 -0.49
CA TRP A 297 10.61 13.48 0.73
C TRP A 297 11.78 14.30 1.28
N HIS A 298 12.11 15.45 0.67
CA HIS A 298 12.94 16.46 1.30
C HIS A 298 12.27 17.08 2.54
N ASN A 299 10.95 17.05 2.60
CA ASN A 299 10.16 17.61 3.71
C ASN A 299 10.02 16.65 4.90
N THR A 300 10.72 15.50 4.91
CA THR A 300 10.72 14.55 6.05
C THR A 300 10.91 15.22 7.42
N PRO A 301 11.82 16.21 7.60
CA PRO A 301 11.93 16.91 8.88
C PRO A 301 10.63 17.58 9.34
N ALA A 302 9.89 18.22 8.43
CA ALA A 302 8.61 18.85 8.76
C ALA A 302 7.56 17.80 9.15
N TYR A 303 7.46 16.72 8.39
CA TYR A 303 6.48 15.66 8.64
C TYR A 303 6.74 14.94 9.96
N PHE A 304 7.99 14.58 10.21
CA PHE A 304 8.37 13.81 11.40
C PHE A 304 8.28 14.65 12.68
N ILE A 305 8.79 15.89 12.66
CA ILE A 305 8.70 16.77 13.83
C ILE A 305 7.23 17.14 14.11
N SER A 306 6.40 17.38 13.10
CA SER A 306 4.97 17.59 13.31
C SER A 306 4.26 16.35 13.89
N LEU A 307 4.67 15.14 13.56
CA LEU A 307 4.18 13.93 14.21
C LEU A 307 4.56 13.87 15.70
N LEU A 308 5.83 14.15 16.03
CA LEU A 308 6.28 14.21 17.43
C LEU A 308 5.55 15.29 18.24
N LYS A 309 5.29 16.45 17.62
CA LYS A 309 4.46 17.50 18.22
C LYS A 309 3.02 17.07 18.43
N ALA A 310 2.47 16.19 17.59
CA ALA A 310 1.14 15.61 17.81
C ALA A 310 1.15 14.62 18.98
N TYR A 311 2.19 13.78 19.12
CA TYR A 311 2.27 12.80 20.20
C TYR A 311 2.53 13.40 21.58
N TYR A 312 3.41 14.40 21.67
CA TYR A 312 3.92 14.90 22.95
C TYR A 312 3.61 16.37 23.21
N GLY A 313 2.94 17.06 22.28
CA GLY A 313 2.46 18.42 22.48
C GLY A 313 3.56 19.38 22.96
N LYS A 314 3.30 20.04 24.09
CA LYS A 314 4.27 20.96 24.74
C LYS A 314 5.53 20.29 25.28
N ASN A 315 5.52 18.96 25.50
CA ASN A 315 6.67 18.22 26.02
C ASN A 315 7.69 17.91 24.91
N ALA A 316 7.30 17.98 23.63
CA ALA A 316 8.23 17.94 22.50
C ALA A 316 8.82 19.34 22.24
N THR A 317 10.04 19.59 22.69
CA THR A 317 10.74 20.86 22.53
C THR A 317 12.03 20.69 21.73
N ALA A 318 12.63 21.78 21.25
CA ALA A 318 13.89 21.68 20.50
C ALA A 318 15.03 21.15 21.38
N GLU A 319 15.00 21.41 22.69
CA GLU A 319 16.03 21.01 23.65
C GLU A 319 16.07 19.50 23.92
N ASN A 320 14.97 18.78 23.69
CA ASN A 320 14.87 17.33 23.89
C ASN A 320 14.64 16.56 22.59
N ASP A 321 15.10 17.11 21.44
CA ASP A 321 14.90 16.51 20.12
C ASP A 321 13.42 16.19 19.84
N PHE A 322 12.52 17.06 20.30
CA PHE A 322 11.08 16.92 20.21
C PHE A 322 10.53 15.61 20.80
N GLY A 323 11.21 15.01 21.78
CA GLY A 323 10.79 13.73 22.37
C GLY A 323 11.14 12.51 21.51
N TYR A 324 12.07 12.63 20.56
CA TYR A 324 12.54 11.52 19.72
C TYR A 324 12.95 10.27 20.52
N ASP A 325 13.53 10.47 21.71
CA ASP A 325 13.95 9.38 22.58
C ASP A 325 12.80 8.58 23.19
N TRP A 326 11.60 9.14 23.22
CA TRP A 326 10.39 8.46 23.69
C TRP A 326 9.75 7.57 22.62
N VAL A 327 10.13 7.73 21.35
CA VAL A 327 9.65 6.86 20.27
C VAL A 327 10.39 5.52 20.32
N PRO A 328 9.66 4.37 20.35
CA PRO A 328 10.29 3.06 20.29
C PRO A 328 11.13 2.90 19.02
N LYS A 329 12.31 2.30 19.17
CA LYS A 329 13.26 2.08 18.07
C LYS A 329 13.21 0.61 17.66
N ILE A 330 13.02 0.32 16.37
CA ILE A 330 12.92 -1.07 15.89
C ILE A 330 14.27 -1.78 16.04
N THR A 331 14.25 -2.96 16.64
CA THR A 331 15.44 -3.78 16.92
C THR A 331 15.71 -4.82 15.85
N GLY A 332 14.77 -5.04 14.93
CA GLY A 332 14.86 -6.07 13.90
C GLY A 332 13.59 -6.20 13.07
N ASN A 333 13.47 -7.33 12.39
CA ASN A 333 12.25 -7.73 11.71
C ASN A 333 11.24 -8.26 12.75
N HIS A 334 10.07 -7.64 12.83
CA HIS A 334 8.97 -8.06 13.72
C HIS A 334 7.71 -8.38 12.91
N SER A 335 7.89 -8.84 11.68
CA SER A 335 6.80 -9.31 10.82
C SER A 335 6.16 -10.60 11.35
N TYR A 336 5.03 -10.98 10.74
CA TYR A 336 4.20 -12.11 11.14
C TYR A 336 4.98 -13.38 11.57
N PHE A 337 5.85 -13.88 10.70
CA PHE A 337 6.60 -15.10 11.02
C PHE A 337 7.60 -14.89 12.16
N GLU A 338 8.23 -13.73 12.29
CA GLU A 338 9.19 -13.49 13.37
C GLU A 338 8.49 -13.51 14.73
N TYR A 339 7.39 -12.76 14.88
CA TYR A 339 6.68 -12.75 16.16
C TYR A 339 6.07 -14.12 16.47
N LEU A 340 5.56 -14.85 15.47
CA LEU A 340 5.00 -16.19 15.69
C LEU A 340 6.07 -17.14 16.26
N TYR A 341 7.33 -16.97 15.83
CA TYR A 341 8.43 -17.80 16.27
C TYR A 341 8.89 -17.39 17.66
N ASP A 342 8.83 -16.11 17.99
CA ASP A 342 9.10 -15.62 19.33
C ASP A 342 8.01 -16.06 20.34
N ILE A 343 6.75 -16.14 19.93
CA ILE A 343 5.69 -16.79 20.72
C ILE A 343 6.04 -18.28 20.91
N ALA A 344 6.35 -18.98 19.81
CA ALA A 344 6.68 -20.40 19.84
C ALA A 344 7.91 -20.71 20.73
N ASP A 345 8.85 -19.78 20.84
CA ASP A 345 10.05 -19.90 21.66
C ASP A 345 9.87 -19.37 23.10
N GLY A 346 8.67 -18.90 23.46
CA GLY A 346 8.37 -18.37 24.79
C GLY A 346 9.01 -17.01 25.10
N LYS A 347 9.37 -16.24 24.07
CA LYS A 347 9.96 -14.88 24.21
C LYS A 347 8.90 -13.78 24.30
N MET A 348 7.66 -14.07 23.91
CA MET A 348 6.52 -13.15 24.03
C MET A 348 5.58 -13.60 25.13
N GLU A 349 5.27 -12.70 26.06
CA GLU A 349 4.39 -13.01 27.19
C GLU A 349 2.90 -12.82 26.87
N GLY A 350 2.57 -11.92 25.94
CA GLY A 350 1.19 -11.71 25.57
C GLY A 350 0.98 -10.94 24.29
N MET A 351 -0.27 -10.92 23.84
CA MET A 351 -0.66 -10.41 22.52
C MET A 351 -2.04 -9.77 22.56
N PHE A 352 -2.23 -8.74 21.74
CA PHE A 352 -3.55 -8.21 21.38
C PHE A 352 -3.94 -8.71 19.99
N ILE A 353 -5.14 -9.28 19.87
CA ILE A 353 -5.78 -9.62 18.60
C ILE A 353 -7.04 -8.76 18.48
N MET A 354 -6.98 -7.70 17.67
CA MET A 354 -8.08 -6.75 17.50
C MET A 354 -8.61 -6.80 16.06
N GLY A 355 -9.84 -7.31 15.88
CA GLY A 355 -10.49 -7.43 14.57
C GLY A 355 -9.75 -8.34 13.58
N GLN A 356 -9.04 -9.35 14.09
CA GLN A 356 -8.27 -10.33 13.33
C GLN A 356 -8.51 -11.75 13.88
N ASN A 357 -8.26 -12.76 13.06
CA ASN A 357 -8.43 -14.16 13.46
C ASN A 357 -7.28 -15.04 12.92
N PRO A 358 -6.06 -14.90 13.48
CA PRO A 358 -4.90 -15.65 13.00
C PRO A 358 -5.05 -17.17 13.18
N ALA A 359 -5.82 -17.64 14.17
CA ALA A 359 -6.08 -19.07 14.37
C ALA A 359 -6.71 -19.78 13.14
N VAL A 360 -7.29 -19.01 12.20
CA VAL A 360 -7.77 -19.49 10.90
C VAL A 360 -6.95 -18.92 9.75
N ALA A 361 -6.65 -17.61 9.77
CA ALA A 361 -6.07 -16.91 8.63
C ALA A 361 -4.55 -17.10 8.47
N ALA A 362 -3.86 -17.64 9.48
CA ALA A 362 -2.44 -17.95 9.44
C ALA A 362 -2.09 -18.91 8.29
N PRO A 363 -0.96 -18.72 7.58
CA PRO A 363 -0.50 -19.65 6.54
C PRO A 363 -0.31 -21.09 7.06
N ASN A 364 0.03 -21.25 8.34
CA ASN A 364 0.10 -22.53 9.03
C ASN A 364 -0.71 -22.44 10.34
N SER A 365 -2.02 -22.62 10.23
CA SER A 365 -2.95 -22.41 11.34
C SER A 365 -2.75 -23.38 12.50
N ARG A 366 -2.23 -24.59 12.24
CA ARG A 366 -1.84 -25.53 13.31
C ARG A 366 -0.69 -24.97 14.15
N PHE A 367 0.33 -24.42 13.49
CA PHE A 367 1.46 -23.82 14.19
C PHE A 367 1.04 -22.56 14.96
N GLU A 368 0.19 -21.72 14.36
CA GLU A 368 -0.39 -20.56 15.04
C GLU A 368 -1.09 -20.95 16.35
N ARG A 369 -2.05 -21.88 16.32
CA ARG A 369 -2.80 -22.28 17.52
C ARG A 369 -1.93 -22.92 18.59
N THR A 370 -0.92 -23.69 18.17
CA THR A 370 0.07 -24.28 19.10
C THR A 370 0.99 -23.22 19.70
N ALA A 371 1.29 -22.15 18.96
CA ALA A 371 2.08 -21.04 19.48
C ALA A 371 1.25 -20.21 20.48
N LEU A 372 -0.01 -19.89 20.16
CA LEU A 372 -0.89 -19.12 21.05
C LEU A 372 -1.01 -19.75 22.45
N SER A 373 -0.92 -21.08 22.57
CA SER A 373 -0.96 -21.79 23.87
C SER A 373 0.26 -21.54 24.76
N LYS A 374 1.30 -20.84 24.27
CA LYS A 374 2.53 -20.52 25.00
C LYS A 374 2.53 -19.10 25.57
N LEU A 375 1.53 -18.28 25.23
CA LEU A 375 1.38 -16.95 25.81
C LEU A 375 0.96 -17.07 27.28
N LYS A 376 1.32 -16.09 28.10
CA LYS A 376 0.80 -15.93 29.47
C LYS A 376 -0.59 -15.30 29.44
N TRP A 377 -0.80 -14.32 28.56
CA TRP A 377 -2.09 -13.65 28.40
C TRP A 377 -2.39 -13.30 26.94
N LEU A 378 -3.66 -13.34 26.58
CA LEU A 378 -4.15 -13.03 25.23
C LEU A 378 -5.40 -12.16 25.32
N VAL A 379 -5.36 -10.97 24.72
CA VAL A 379 -6.51 -10.06 24.66
C VAL A 379 -7.09 -10.09 23.26
N ILE A 380 -8.33 -10.57 23.12
CA ILE A 380 -9.08 -10.59 21.88
C ILE A 380 -10.18 -9.55 21.92
N ARG A 381 -10.35 -8.84 20.80
CA ARG A 381 -11.43 -7.89 20.61
C ARG A 381 -12.06 -8.09 19.25
N ASP A 382 -13.30 -8.57 19.24
CA ASP A 382 -14.06 -8.84 18.01
C ASP A 382 -15.58 -8.73 18.28
N MET A 383 -16.40 -8.73 17.23
CA MET A 383 -17.87 -8.60 17.34
C MET A 383 -18.52 -9.88 17.84
N VAL A 384 -17.87 -11.02 17.63
CA VAL A 384 -18.33 -12.35 18.03
C VAL A 384 -17.16 -13.15 18.56
N GLU A 385 -17.44 -14.22 19.30
CA GLU A 385 -16.40 -15.17 19.68
C GLU A 385 -15.87 -15.87 18.43
N ILE A 386 -14.55 -15.80 18.23
CA ILE A 386 -13.83 -16.33 17.08
C ILE A 386 -12.87 -17.44 17.52
N GLU A 387 -12.37 -18.22 16.57
CA GLU A 387 -11.48 -19.36 16.84
C GLU A 387 -10.20 -18.96 17.59
N SER A 388 -9.72 -17.72 17.44
CA SER A 388 -8.58 -17.22 18.22
C SER A 388 -8.91 -16.99 19.70
N ALA A 389 -10.17 -16.80 20.07
CA ALA A 389 -10.62 -16.65 21.45
C ALA A 389 -10.87 -18.02 22.14
N SER A 390 -11.23 -19.05 21.35
CA SER A 390 -11.55 -20.38 21.86
C SER A 390 -10.54 -21.48 21.50
N PHE A 391 -9.38 -21.14 20.93
CA PHE A 391 -8.37 -22.11 20.45
C PHE A 391 -7.93 -23.14 21.52
N TRP A 392 -7.97 -22.75 22.79
CA TRP A 392 -7.58 -23.55 23.94
C TRP A 392 -8.60 -24.64 24.31
N ALA A 393 -9.83 -24.55 23.79
CA ALA A 393 -10.93 -25.50 24.02
C ALA A 393 -11.41 -26.18 22.73
N ASP A 394 -11.62 -25.41 21.66
CA ASP A 394 -12.37 -25.86 20.47
C ASP A 394 -11.48 -26.07 19.23
N SER A 395 -10.16 -26.15 19.41
CA SER A 395 -9.26 -26.33 18.27
C SER A 395 -9.17 -27.80 17.81
N PRO A 396 -8.91 -28.04 16.52
CA PRO A 396 -8.63 -29.38 16.02
C PRO A 396 -7.45 -30.07 16.73
N GLU A 397 -6.52 -29.31 17.28
CA GLU A 397 -5.39 -29.82 18.07
C GLU A 397 -5.84 -30.35 19.43
N VAL A 398 -6.84 -29.72 20.07
CA VAL A 398 -7.47 -30.24 21.30
C VAL A 398 -8.27 -31.52 20.97
N ASP A 399 -9.06 -31.51 19.90
CA ASP A 399 -9.84 -32.69 19.47
C ASP A 399 -8.95 -33.91 19.20
N ARG A 400 -7.74 -33.69 18.65
CA ARG A 400 -6.75 -34.74 18.38
C ARG A 400 -5.90 -35.11 19.60
N GLY A 401 -6.03 -34.41 20.73
CA GLY A 401 -5.22 -34.60 21.94
C GLY A 401 -3.78 -34.12 21.81
N GLU A 402 -3.48 -33.27 20.82
CA GLU A 402 -2.16 -32.63 20.64
C GLU A 402 -1.95 -31.46 21.61
N LEU A 403 -3.05 -30.78 21.95
CA LEU A 403 -3.15 -29.81 23.05
C LEU A 403 -4.14 -30.35 24.09
N LYS A 404 -3.92 -30.02 25.36
CA LYS A 404 -4.87 -30.33 26.44
C LYS A 404 -5.25 -29.05 27.15
N THR A 405 -6.55 -28.79 27.24
CA THR A 405 -7.10 -27.58 27.85
C THR A 405 -6.55 -27.36 29.27
N GLU A 406 -6.44 -28.41 30.07
CA GLU A 406 -5.92 -28.37 31.44
C GLU A 406 -4.42 -28.08 31.55
N GLU A 407 -3.68 -28.16 30.44
CA GLU A 407 -2.23 -27.87 30.36
C GLU A 407 -1.95 -26.47 29.79
N ILE A 408 -2.96 -25.74 29.31
CA ILE A 408 -2.81 -24.39 28.73
C ILE A 408 -2.98 -23.35 29.84
N GLU A 409 -1.90 -22.63 30.16
CA GLU A 409 -1.88 -21.59 31.20
C GLU A 409 -2.25 -20.19 30.68
N THR A 410 -2.50 -20.02 29.38
CA THR A 410 -2.80 -18.71 28.78
C THR A 410 -4.11 -18.12 29.34
N GLU A 411 -4.02 -16.95 29.97
CA GLU A 411 -5.21 -16.20 30.39
C GLU A 411 -5.83 -15.45 29.20
N VAL A 412 -7.06 -15.80 28.84
CA VAL A 412 -7.74 -15.24 27.66
C VAL A 412 -8.81 -14.23 28.06
N PHE A 413 -8.69 -13.01 27.56
CA PHE A 413 -9.67 -11.94 27.71
C PHE A 413 -10.38 -11.69 26.38
N PHE A 414 -11.70 -11.93 26.32
CA PHE A 414 -12.51 -11.54 25.17
C PHE A 414 -13.32 -10.29 25.49
N PHE A 415 -13.07 -9.20 24.76
CA PHE A 415 -13.82 -7.95 24.85
C PHE A 415 -14.72 -7.78 23.61
N PRO A 416 -16.05 -7.82 23.76
CA PRO A 416 -16.94 -7.69 22.61
C PRO A 416 -16.92 -6.26 22.05
N SER A 417 -16.68 -6.15 20.74
CA SER A 417 -16.54 -4.86 20.04
C SER A 417 -17.83 -4.39 19.40
N ALA A 418 -18.04 -3.08 19.35
CA ALA A 418 -19.06 -2.46 18.52
C ALA A 418 -18.76 -2.68 17.03
N GLY A 419 -19.81 -2.97 16.25
CA GLY A 419 -19.74 -3.09 14.80
C GLY A 419 -19.62 -1.75 14.08
N HIS A 420 -19.38 -1.80 12.77
CA HIS A 420 -19.18 -0.60 11.95
C HIS A 420 -20.38 0.37 11.87
N ALA A 421 -21.61 -0.11 12.13
CA ALA A 421 -22.82 0.71 12.16
C ALA A 421 -23.09 1.32 13.55
N GLU A 422 -22.30 0.93 14.55
CA GLU A 422 -22.49 1.23 15.97
C GLU A 422 -21.52 2.31 16.49
N ASN A 423 -20.68 2.85 15.61
CA ASN A 423 -19.77 3.94 15.89
C ASN A 423 -19.62 4.88 14.67
N ASP A 424 -19.20 6.10 14.95
CA ASP A 424 -18.82 7.11 13.98
C ASP A 424 -17.30 7.15 13.81
N GLY A 425 -16.82 7.85 12.78
CA GLY A 425 -15.40 7.96 12.47
C GLY A 425 -15.13 7.84 10.98
N THR A 426 -13.86 7.72 10.60
CA THR A 426 -13.47 7.59 9.19
C THR A 426 -12.98 6.20 8.83
N PHE A 427 -13.20 5.80 7.58
CA PHE A 427 -12.45 4.73 6.94
C PHE A 427 -11.86 5.21 5.62
N THR A 428 -10.75 4.61 5.21
CA THR A 428 -10.08 4.95 3.95
C THR A 428 -10.14 3.77 3.01
N ASN A 429 -10.83 3.95 1.89
CA ASN A 429 -11.07 2.87 0.94
C ASN A 429 -9.89 2.68 -0.05
N THR A 430 -10.07 1.76 -1.01
CA THR A 430 -9.04 1.38 -2.00
C THR A 430 -8.47 2.54 -2.83
N GLN A 431 -9.24 3.61 -3.01
CA GLN A 431 -8.89 4.77 -3.84
C GLN A 431 -8.46 5.98 -2.99
N ARG A 432 -7.94 5.72 -1.78
CA ARG A 432 -7.44 6.74 -0.83
C ARG A 432 -8.52 7.68 -0.29
N LEU A 433 -9.80 7.35 -0.53
CA LEU A 433 -10.91 8.20 -0.13
C LEU A 433 -11.28 7.95 1.33
N LEU A 434 -11.02 8.96 2.16
CA LEU A 434 -11.52 9.08 3.52
C LEU A 434 -13.00 9.40 3.48
N GLN A 435 -13.80 8.54 4.11
CA GLN A 435 -15.23 8.75 4.27
C GLN A 435 -15.60 8.63 5.74
N TRP A 436 -16.25 9.66 6.24
CA TRP A 436 -16.88 9.66 7.55
C TRP A 436 -18.07 8.71 7.56
N ARG A 437 -18.38 8.09 8.69
CA ARG A 437 -19.65 7.41 8.96
C ARG A 437 -20.21 7.94 10.27
N GLN A 438 -21.54 7.89 10.39
CA GLN A 438 -22.24 8.26 11.62
C GLN A 438 -22.79 7.00 12.28
N THR A 439 -22.84 7.00 13.61
CA THR A 439 -23.51 5.97 14.38
C THR A 439 -24.97 5.85 13.95
N ALA A 440 -25.36 4.66 13.49
CA ALA A 440 -26.72 4.38 13.05
C ALA A 440 -27.57 3.74 14.16
N VAL A 441 -26.94 2.90 14.99
CA VAL A 441 -27.56 2.19 16.12
C VAL A 441 -26.59 2.15 17.29
N LYS A 442 -27.09 1.96 18.52
CA LYS A 442 -26.21 1.76 19.68
C LYS A 442 -25.63 0.34 19.68
N PRO A 443 -24.39 0.13 20.14
CA PRO A 443 -23.85 -1.21 20.34
C PRO A 443 -24.73 -2.04 21.29
N PRO A 444 -24.85 -3.37 21.08
CA PRO A 444 -25.63 -4.23 21.95
C PRO A 444 -24.94 -4.44 23.31
N GLY A 445 -25.73 -4.58 24.37
CA GLY A 445 -25.22 -4.92 25.70
C GLY A 445 -24.14 -3.96 26.19
N ASP A 446 -22.98 -4.51 26.56
CA ASP A 446 -21.82 -3.73 27.02
C ASP A 446 -20.72 -3.58 25.94
N CYS A 447 -21.05 -3.83 24.67
CA CYS A 447 -20.11 -3.60 23.57
C CYS A 447 -19.66 -2.14 23.54
N ARG A 448 -18.38 -1.92 23.22
CA ARG A 448 -17.77 -0.59 23.07
C ARG A 448 -17.02 -0.49 21.75
N SER A 449 -16.80 0.71 21.23
CA SER A 449 -16.02 0.94 20.01
C SER A 449 -14.51 0.78 20.25
N ASP A 450 -13.73 0.52 19.19
CA ASP A 450 -12.26 0.43 19.30
C ASP A 450 -11.66 1.72 19.83
N GLU A 451 -12.22 2.86 19.42
CA GLU A 451 -11.83 4.20 19.87
C GLU A 451 -12.02 4.34 21.38
N TRP A 452 -13.17 3.94 21.92
CA TRP A 452 -13.42 3.95 23.37
C TRP A 452 -12.41 3.07 24.10
N PHE A 453 -12.20 1.84 23.62
CA PHE A 453 -11.30 0.89 24.27
C PHE A 453 -9.86 1.39 24.32
N MET A 454 -9.34 1.86 23.18
CA MET A 454 -7.98 2.39 23.10
C MET A 454 -7.80 3.65 23.93
N HIS A 455 -8.78 4.56 23.92
CA HIS A 455 -8.76 5.76 24.75
C HIS A 455 -8.75 5.42 26.25
N GLN A 456 -9.64 4.53 26.68
CA GLN A 456 -9.75 4.12 28.08
C GLN A 456 -8.54 3.30 28.57
N LEU A 457 -7.91 2.51 27.69
CA LEU A 457 -6.64 1.84 27.97
C LEU A 457 -5.52 2.87 28.14
N ALA A 458 -5.39 3.82 27.22
CA ALA A 458 -4.37 4.86 27.29
C ALA A 458 -4.50 5.69 28.57
N VAL A 459 -5.70 6.16 28.93
CA VAL A 459 -5.94 6.94 30.17
C VAL A 459 -5.51 6.16 31.42
N ARG A 460 -5.77 4.85 31.48
CA ARG A 460 -5.36 3.99 32.61
C ARG A 460 -3.84 3.77 32.67
N LEU A 461 -3.20 3.55 31.52
CA LEU A 461 -1.74 3.40 31.43
C LEU A 461 -1.02 4.70 31.80
N ILE A 462 -1.50 5.85 31.32
CA ILE A 462 -0.96 7.17 31.67
C ILE A 462 -1.14 7.44 33.17
N ALA A 463 -2.29 7.09 33.75
CA ALA A 463 -2.51 7.23 35.20
C ALA A 463 -1.53 6.37 36.02
N LYS A 464 -1.24 5.14 35.57
CA LYS A 464 -0.21 4.29 36.18
C LYS A 464 1.20 4.89 36.04
N ALA A 465 1.56 5.37 34.85
CA ALA A 465 2.84 6.01 34.59
C ALA A 465 3.06 7.26 35.44
N LYS A 466 2.01 8.07 35.67
CA LYS A 466 2.03 9.24 36.55
C LYS A 466 2.19 8.89 38.04
N ALA A 467 1.78 7.69 38.45
CA ALA A 467 1.97 7.19 39.81
C ALA A 467 3.34 6.50 40.01
N SER A 468 4.12 6.35 38.94
CA SER A 468 5.44 5.72 38.94
C SER A 468 6.54 6.78 38.80
N ASN A 469 7.71 6.49 39.38
CA ASN A 469 8.94 7.27 39.19
C ASN A 469 9.95 6.55 38.28
N ASP A 470 9.57 5.43 37.65
CA ASP A 470 10.44 4.72 36.73
C ASP A 470 10.70 5.58 35.47
N PRO A 471 11.97 5.79 35.08
CA PRO A 471 12.31 6.44 33.81
C PRO A 471 11.68 5.76 32.58
N MET A 472 11.44 4.44 32.63
CA MET A 472 10.79 3.68 31.55
C MET A 472 9.36 4.17 31.26
N ASP A 473 8.69 4.73 32.27
CA ASP A 473 7.33 5.25 32.16
C ASP A 473 7.26 6.69 31.61
N GLU A 474 8.40 7.34 31.36
CA GLU A 474 8.46 8.73 30.90
C GLU A 474 7.74 8.98 29.58
N PRO A 475 7.87 8.13 28.53
CA PRO A 475 7.12 8.30 27.30
C PRO A 475 5.61 8.42 27.53
N LEU A 476 5.05 7.59 28.42
CA LEU A 476 3.62 7.62 28.76
C LEU A 476 3.24 8.86 29.57
N ARG A 477 4.11 9.34 30.45
CA ARG A 477 3.87 10.59 31.18
C ARG A 477 3.89 11.82 30.26
N ALA A 478 4.72 11.78 29.23
CA ALA A 478 4.94 12.88 28.30
C ALA A 478 3.91 12.94 27.14
N LEU A 479 3.13 11.88 26.89
CA LEU A 479 2.08 11.88 25.87
C LEU A 479 1.07 13.01 26.10
N ASP A 480 0.76 13.75 25.03
CA ASP A 480 -0.30 14.75 24.99
C ASP A 480 -1.62 14.07 24.60
N TRP A 481 -2.19 13.32 25.56
CA TRP A 481 -3.39 12.52 25.33
C TRP A 481 -4.62 13.21 25.92
N TRP A 482 -5.31 14.00 25.11
CA TRP A 482 -6.50 14.72 25.53
C TRP A 482 -7.53 14.79 24.41
N TYR A 483 -8.77 14.41 24.71
CA TYR A 483 -9.90 14.53 23.80
C TYR A 483 -11.14 14.95 24.60
N PRO A 484 -12.05 15.75 24.01
CA PRO A 484 -13.38 15.92 24.59
C PRO A 484 -14.10 14.58 24.58
N GLU A 485 -14.67 14.23 25.73
CA GLU A 485 -15.38 12.96 25.97
C GLU A 485 -16.87 13.22 26.14
N ASP A 486 -17.70 12.25 25.72
CA ASP A 486 -19.11 12.20 26.10
C ASP A 486 -19.30 11.64 27.52
N GLU A 487 -20.55 11.50 27.96
CA GLU A 487 -20.89 10.99 29.29
C GLU A 487 -20.43 9.54 29.57
N THR A 488 -20.08 8.79 28.52
CA THR A 488 -19.61 7.40 28.59
C THR A 488 -18.07 7.29 28.57
N GLY A 489 -17.37 8.43 28.46
CA GLY A 489 -15.92 8.47 28.27
C GLY A 489 -15.47 8.12 26.86
N MET A 490 -16.36 8.23 25.86
CA MET A 490 -16.03 8.08 24.45
C MET A 490 -15.43 9.39 23.92
N PRO A 491 -14.24 9.38 23.31
CA PRO A 491 -13.68 10.58 22.69
C PRO A 491 -14.49 11.01 21.47
N HIS A 492 -14.66 12.32 21.27
CA HIS A 492 -15.26 12.84 20.05
C HIS A 492 -14.32 12.57 18.88
N THR A 493 -14.73 11.70 17.97
CA THR A 493 -13.92 11.21 16.85
C THR A 493 -13.48 12.34 15.89
N GLU A 494 -14.25 13.43 15.78
CA GLU A 494 -13.85 14.59 14.97
C GLU A 494 -12.62 15.31 15.55
N ALA A 495 -12.43 15.29 16.87
CA ALA A 495 -11.23 15.84 17.50
C ALA A 495 -9.98 15.02 17.11
N VAL A 496 -10.12 13.69 17.06
CA VAL A 496 -9.06 12.79 16.57
C VAL A 496 -8.75 13.06 15.09
N LEU A 497 -9.78 13.27 14.25
CA LEU A 497 -9.57 13.61 12.84
C LEU A 497 -8.88 14.98 12.68
N ALA A 498 -9.21 15.95 13.53
CA ALA A 498 -8.57 17.27 13.54
C ALA A 498 -7.10 17.20 13.99
N GLU A 499 -6.76 16.34 14.95
CA GLU A 499 -5.38 16.04 15.32
C GLU A 499 -4.60 15.43 14.14
N ILE A 500 -5.22 14.44 13.49
CA ILE A 500 -4.65 13.77 12.32
C ILE A 500 -4.41 14.75 11.16
N ASN A 501 -5.32 15.72 10.93
CA ASN A 501 -5.17 16.77 9.93
C ASN A 501 -3.98 17.70 10.23
N GLY A 502 -3.85 18.15 11.48
CA GLY A 502 -2.77 19.00 11.95
C GLY A 502 -3.15 20.45 12.25
N TRP A 503 -2.35 21.11 13.08
CA TRP A 503 -2.61 22.45 13.61
C TRP A 503 -1.30 23.22 13.90
N HIS A 504 -1.42 24.54 14.08
CA HIS A 504 -0.33 25.37 14.59
C HIS A 504 -0.21 25.24 16.11
N THR A 505 0.99 25.02 16.63
CA THR A 505 1.19 24.72 18.06
C THR A 505 1.04 25.94 18.97
N ASP A 506 1.20 27.15 18.43
CA ASP A 506 0.89 28.38 19.14
C ASP A 506 -0.60 28.73 18.93
N PRO A 507 -1.41 28.80 20.00
CA PRO A 507 -2.82 29.21 19.91
C PRO A 507 -3.03 30.61 19.32
N ALA A 508 -2.02 31.47 19.36
CA ALA A 508 -2.04 32.81 18.76
C ALA A 508 -1.45 32.84 17.34
N ALA A 509 -0.97 31.71 16.79
CA ALA A 509 -0.43 31.65 15.45
C ALA A 509 -1.50 31.98 14.42
N VAL A 510 -1.36 33.15 13.79
CA VAL A 510 -2.09 33.54 12.58
C VAL A 510 -1.16 33.33 11.39
N VAL A 511 -1.66 32.66 10.35
CA VAL A 511 -0.87 32.39 9.14
C VAL A 511 -0.84 33.62 8.24
N GLY A 512 0.29 34.33 8.19
CA GLY A 512 0.60 35.36 7.18
C GLY A 512 1.29 34.73 5.97
N ASP A 513 0.95 35.09 4.73
CA ASP A 513 1.52 36.29 4.10
C ASP A 513 0.52 37.18 3.31
N ARG A 514 -0.72 37.35 3.84
CA ARG A 514 -1.61 38.51 3.54
C ARG A 514 -2.51 38.86 4.75
N GLY A 515 -1.95 39.58 5.72
CA GLY A 515 -2.66 40.55 6.61
C GLY A 515 -3.62 40.03 7.69
N VAL A 516 -3.30 40.35 8.96
CA VAL A 516 -4.05 40.06 10.21
C VAL A 516 -4.96 41.23 10.63
N VAL A 517 -6.06 40.98 11.36
CA VAL A 517 -6.52 41.86 12.47
C VAL A 517 -7.13 41.01 13.59
N ALA A 518 -6.78 41.31 14.85
CA ALA A 518 -7.27 40.64 16.05
C ALA A 518 -8.58 41.24 16.58
N ARG A 519 -9.40 40.37 17.20
CA ARG A 519 -10.54 40.64 18.11
C ARG A 519 -11.43 41.83 17.75
N GLY A 520 -12.56 41.50 17.12
CA GLY A 520 -13.74 42.36 17.03
C GLY A 520 -14.17 42.62 15.60
N GLY A 521 -15.12 41.81 15.12
CA GLY A 521 -16.01 42.14 14.00
C GLY A 521 -15.46 41.90 12.60
N ASP A 522 -15.72 40.71 12.02
CA ASP A 522 -16.30 40.53 10.67
C ASP A 522 -16.56 39.01 10.43
N PRO A 523 -17.78 38.53 10.11
CA PRO A 523 -18.07 37.11 9.89
C PRO A 523 -17.48 36.52 8.59
N GLY A 524 -16.60 37.24 7.90
CA GLY A 524 -16.15 36.96 6.53
C GLY A 524 -14.66 36.56 6.36
N ARG A 525 -13.90 36.28 7.42
CA ARG A 525 -12.49 35.84 7.31
C ARG A 525 -12.30 34.51 8.05
N ASN A 526 -11.92 33.45 7.33
CA ASN A 526 -11.70 32.08 7.84
C ASN A 526 -10.55 32.05 8.86
N GLU A 527 -10.89 32.31 10.11
CA GLU A 527 -10.13 31.92 11.30
C GLU A 527 -10.24 30.40 11.43
N GLY A 528 -9.12 29.67 11.36
CA GLY A 528 -9.13 28.19 11.39
C GLY A 528 -9.76 27.65 12.68
N VAL A 529 -10.41 26.48 12.60
CA VAL A 529 -11.07 25.87 13.77
C VAL A 529 -10.05 25.49 14.84
N VAL A 530 -10.33 25.90 16.07
CA VAL A 530 -9.63 25.43 17.28
C VAL A 530 -10.42 24.25 17.84
N PHE A 531 -9.82 23.06 17.84
CA PHE A 531 -10.45 21.90 18.44
C PHE A 531 -10.10 21.82 19.92
N GLY A 532 -11.15 21.89 20.73
CA GLY A 532 -11.07 21.62 22.16
C GLY A 532 -10.57 22.79 23.01
N VAL A 533 -11.31 23.06 24.08
CA VAL A 533 -10.80 23.80 25.23
C VAL A 533 -10.53 22.80 26.34
N ASP A 534 -9.41 22.96 27.03
CA ASP A 534 -9.11 22.18 28.23
C ASP A 534 -10.17 22.40 29.33
N ARG A 535 -10.05 21.66 30.45
CA ARG A 535 -11.02 21.75 31.56
C ARG A 535 -11.06 23.15 32.19
N GLU A 536 -10.04 23.96 31.94
CA GLU A 536 -9.88 25.33 32.38
C GLU A 536 -10.37 26.36 31.34
N GLY A 537 -10.93 25.90 30.21
CA GLY A 537 -11.51 26.73 29.17
C GLY A 537 -10.51 27.37 28.20
N LYS A 538 -9.25 26.89 28.16
CA LYS A 538 -8.21 27.39 27.24
C LYS A 538 -8.09 26.49 26.02
N PRO A 539 -7.84 27.03 24.81
CA PRO A 539 -7.51 26.23 23.64
C PRO A 539 -6.42 25.21 23.94
N HIS A 540 -6.73 23.93 23.73
CA HIS A 540 -5.73 22.87 23.86
C HIS A 540 -4.75 22.88 22.67
N HIS A 541 -5.24 23.31 21.50
CA HIS A 541 -4.49 23.42 20.25
C HIS A 541 -4.70 24.80 19.60
N GLY A 542 -3.77 25.21 18.71
CA GLY A 542 -3.99 26.34 17.83
C GLY A 542 -4.82 26.00 16.59
N PRO A 543 -4.95 26.92 15.62
CA PRO A 543 -5.81 26.74 14.46
C PRO A 543 -5.28 25.63 13.53
N GLN A 544 -6.21 24.92 12.87
CA GLN A 544 -5.91 23.88 11.88
C GLN A 544 -5.03 24.41 10.73
N VAL A 545 -4.08 23.57 10.28
CA VAL A 545 -3.35 23.82 9.04
C VAL A 545 -4.24 23.55 7.83
N ALA A 546 -4.00 24.24 6.73
CA ALA A 546 -4.83 24.08 5.54
C ALA A 546 -4.57 22.75 4.81
N ASP A 547 -3.30 22.33 4.78
CA ASP A 547 -2.76 21.19 4.03
C ASP A 547 -1.29 20.92 4.47
N TYR A 548 -0.72 19.76 4.09
CA TYR A 548 0.64 19.36 4.49
C TYR A 548 1.74 20.31 4.01
N ASN A 549 1.49 21.16 3.02
CA ASN A 549 2.45 22.16 2.54
C ASN A 549 2.75 23.25 3.59
N GLU A 550 1.96 23.36 4.66
CA GLU A 550 2.16 24.32 5.74
C GLU A 550 2.96 23.77 6.93
N LEU A 551 3.23 22.46 6.94
CA LEU A 551 3.97 21.81 8.01
C LEU A 551 5.43 22.30 8.04
N LYS A 552 5.96 22.49 9.24
CA LYS A 552 7.30 23.02 9.50
C LYS A 552 8.11 22.11 10.42
N ALA A 553 9.43 22.18 10.25
CA ALA A 553 10.42 21.41 11.01
C ALA A 553 10.90 22.11 12.29
N ASP A 554 10.39 23.31 12.61
CA ASP A 554 10.78 24.09 13.78
C ASP A 554 9.90 23.80 15.01
N GLY A 555 8.94 22.89 14.88
CA GLY A 555 7.99 22.55 15.93
C GLY A 555 6.80 23.50 16.03
N SER A 556 6.62 24.45 15.12
CA SER A 556 5.48 25.38 15.12
C SER A 556 4.17 24.76 14.58
N THR A 557 4.23 23.51 14.11
CA THR A 557 3.09 22.74 13.59
C THR A 557 3.11 21.33 14.17
N ALA A 558 1.92 20.78 14.38
CA ALA A 558 1.69 19.38 14.74
C ALA A 558 0.76 18.73 13.70
N CYS A 559 0.90 17.42 13.46
CA CYS A 559 0.08 16.68 12.51
C CYS A 559 0.19 15.17 12.76
N GLY A 560 -0.94 14.52 13.08
CA GLY A 560 -0.96 13.09 13.36
C GLY A 560 -0.76 12.20 12.12
N CYS A 561 -1.05 12.68 10.91
CA CYS A 561 -0.71 11.99 9.66
C CYS A 561 -0.63 12.97 8.48
N TRP A 562 0.58 13.32 8.04
CA TRP A 562 0.78 14.42 7.07
C TRP A 562 0.00 14.23 5.76
N ILE A 563 -0.14 13.01 5.25
CA ILE A 563 -0.89 12.76 4.01
C ILE A 563 -2.39 13.07 4.15
N TYR A 564 -2.96 13.01 5.36
CA TYR A 564 -4.36 13.31 5.61
C TYR A 564 -4.61 14.80 5.84
N SER A 565 -3.55 15.58 6.05
CA SER A 565 -3.65 17.03 6.17
C SER A 565 -4.39 17.62 4.96
N GLY A 566 -5.41 18.43 5.23
CA GLY A 566 -6.38 18.93 4.28
C GLY A 566 -7.79 18.33 4.43
N VAL A 567 -7.96 17.20 5.12
CA VAL A 567 -9.27 16.57 5.39
C VAL A 567 -10.16 17.44 6.29
N PHE A 568 -9.57 18.20 7.21
CA PHE A 568 -10.26 19.08 8.14
C PHE A 568 -9.56 20.44 8.14
N SER A 569 -9.77 21.21 7.07
CA SER A 569 -9.01 22.43 6.79
C SER A 569 -9.50 23.64 7.60
N ARG A 570 -8.96 24.83 7.32
CA ARG A 570 -9.32 26.09 8.01
C ARG A 570 -10.79 26.50 7.86
N ASP A 571 -11.48 25.92 6.88
CA ASP A 571 -12.92 26.12 6.69
C ASP A 571 -13.76 25.43 7.77
N GLY A 572 -13.15 24.61 8.63
CA GLY A 572 -13.84 23.89 9.69
C GLY A 572 -14.73 22.76 9.19
N VAL A 573 -14.58 22.40 7.92
CA VAL A 573 -15.42 21.38 7.29
C VAL A 573 -14.72 20.03 7.42
N ASN A 574 -15.41 19.07 8.03
CA ASN A 574 -15.07 17.66 7.93
C ASN A 574 -15.30 17.19 6.48
N LYS A 575 -14.28 17.27 5.63
CA LYS A 575 -14.41 16.87 4.21
C LYS A 575 -14.63 15.37 4.06
N GLY A 576 -14.20 14.56 5.03
CA GLY A 576 -14.57 13.14 5.11
C GLY A 576 -16.09 12.93 5.15
N ASN A 577 -16.83 13.86 5.74
CA ASN A 577 -18.29 13.82 5.82
C ASN A 577 -19.01 14.49 4.63
N ALA A 578 -18.27 15.00 3.63
CA ALA A 578 -18.89 15.59 2.44
C ALA A 578 -19.58 14.51 1.58
N ARG A 579 -20.77 14.83 1.04
CA ARG A 579 -21.65 13.91 0.28
C ARG A 579 -22.18 14.52 -1.03
N GLN A 580 -21.61 15.61 -1.50
CA GLN A 580 -22.08 16.30 -2.71
C GLN A 580 -21.00 16.24 -3.78
N SER A 581 -21.06 15.21 -4.62
CA SER A 581 -20.19 15.07 -5.78
C SER A 581 -20.42 16.22 -6.77
N LYS A 582 -19.34 16.88 -7.22
CA LYS A 582 -19.39 18.00 -8.15
C LYS A 582 -18.97 17.64 -9.58
N ASP A 583 -18.31 16.51 -9.75
CA ASP A 583 -17.81 16.00 -11.03
C ASP A 583 -17.78 14.47 -11.06
N TYR A 584 -17.21 13.88 -12.12
CA TYR A 584 -17.14 12.44 -12.31
C TYR A 584 -16.08 11.74 -11.42
N LEU A 585 -15.07 12.47 -10.96
CA LEU A 585 -14.01 11.96 -10.07
C LEU A 585 -14.45 11.98 -8.60
N GLY A 586 -15.57 12.66 -8.31
CA GLY A 586 -16.18 12.65 -7.00
C GLY A 586 -15.69 13.76 -6.07
N HIS A 587 -15.13 14.86 -6.58
CA HIS A 587 -14.77 15.98 -5.71
C HIS A 587 -16.00 16.51 -4.96
N GLY A 588 -15.86 16.79 -3.66
CA GLY A 588 -16.99 17.10 -2.77
C GLY A 588 -17.74 15.88 -2.20
N TRP A 589 -17.31 14.67 -2.55
CA TRP A 589 -17.69 13.43 -1.88
C TRP A 589 -16.47 12.84 -1.18
N GLY A 590 -16.44 12.87 0.16
CA GLY A 590 -15.28 12.52 0.97
C GLY A 590 -14.03 13.36 0.65
N PHE A 591 -12.88 12.91 1.14
CA PHE A 591 -11.56 13.52 0.88
C PHE A 591 -10.54 12.47 0.46
N SER A 592 -9.85 12.66 -0.67
CA SER A 592 -8.85 11.71 -1.15
C SER A 592 -7.43 12.19 -0.85
N TRP A 593 -6.66 11.48 -0.03
CA TRP A 593 -5.27 11.89 0.18
C TRP A 593 -4.38 11.55 -1.03
N PRO A 594 -3.37 12.37 -1.38
CA PRO A 594 -3.02 13.64 -0.77
C PRO A 594 -3.80 14.82 -1.38
N SER A 595 -4.18 15.81 -0.55
CA SER A 595 -4.79 17.10 -0.96
C SER A 595 -5.99 17.00 -1.91
N ASP A 596 -6.88 16.04 -1.67
CA ASP A 596 -8.05 15.72 -2.49
C ASP A 596 -7.79 15.25 -3.94
N ARG A 597 -6.54 14.91 -4.28
CA ARG A 597 -6.16 14.40 -5.61
C ARG A 597 -6.79 13.03 -5.86
N ARG A 598 -7.63 12.92 -6.90
CA ARG A 598 -8.36 11.69 -7.21
C ARG A 598 -7.52 10.74 -8.06
N ILE A 599 -6.81 11.26 -9.06
CA ILE A 599 -5.82 10.53 -9.85
C ILE A 599 -4.43 11.07 -9.49
N ILE A 600 -3.59 10.25 -8.88
CA ILE A 600 -2.20 10.65 -8.57
C ILE A 600 -1.33 10.53 -9.82
N TYR A 601 -0.23 11.28 -9.84
CA TYR A 601 0.66 11.44 -11.00
C TYR A 601 0.00 12.13 -12.19
N ASN A 602 -1.11 12.84 -11.99
CA ASN A 602 -1.91 13.44 -13.06
C ASN A 602 -1.18 14.54 -13.86
N ARG A 603 -0.02 15.05 -13.41
CA ARG A 603 0.89 15.82 -14.26
C ARG A 603 1.30 15.06 -15.54
N ALA A 604 1.37 13.73 -15.47
CA ALA A 604 1.66 12.87 -16.62
C ALA A 604 0.51 12.77 -17.63
N SER A 605 -0.65 13.39 -17.36
CA SER A 605 -1.76 13.51 -18.32
C SER A 605 -1.56 14.61 -19.38
N ALA A 606 -0.56 15.46 -19.19
CA ALA A 606 -0.12 16.45 -20.17
C ALA A 606 1.26 16.06 -20.72
N SER A 607 1.55 16.50 -21.93
CA SER A 607 2.86 16.41 -22.57
C SER A 607 3.95 17.13 -21.75
N PRO A 608 5.23 16.97 -22.11
CA PRO A 608 6.32 17.72 -21.48
C PRO A 608 6.13 19.25 -21.57
N THR A 609 5.52 19.74 -22.65
CA THR A 609 5.21 21.17 -22.88
C THR A 609 3.94 21.64 -22.16
N GLY A 610 3.20 20.72 -21.54
CA GLY A 610 2.05 21.00 -20.68
C GLY A 610 0.70 21.07 -21.39
N GLU A 611 0.64 20.80 -22.70
CA GLU A 611 -0.63 20.55 -23.39
C GLU A 611 -1.16 19.15 -23.06
N PRO A 612 -2.49 18.92 -23.00
CA PRO A 612 -3.04 17.58 -22.88
C PRO A 612 -2.53 16.66 -24.00
N TRP A 613 -2.28 15.38 -23.71
CA TRP A 613 -1.93 14.40 -24.76
C TRP A 613 -3.02 14.27 -25.82
N SER A 614 -4.28 14.40 -25.40
CA SER A 614 -5.45 14.47 -26.26
C SER A 614 -6.58 15.20 -25.53
N GLU A 615 -7.56 15.71 -26.29
CA GLU A 615 -8.79 16.24 -25.70
C GLU A 615 -9.64 15.11 -25.08
N ARG A 616 -9.60 13.90 -25.63
CA ARG A 616 -10.37 12.74 -25.10
C ARG A 616 -9.92 12.32 -23.70
N LYS A 617 -8.62 12.43 -23.39
CA LYS A 617 -8.02 12.00 -22.11
C LYS A 617 -7.45 13.17 -21.32
N LYS A 618 -7.96 14.37 -21.56
CA LYS A 618 -7.55 15.60 -20.86
C LYS A 618 -7.92 15.53 -19.39
N LEU A 619 -6.97 15.90 -18.52
CA LEU A 619 -7.17 15.91 -17.07
C LEU A 619 -6.54 17.14 -16.43
N VAL A 620 -5.20 17.26 -16.47
CA VAL A 620 -4.45 18.42 -15.99
C VAL A 620 -3.61 18.98 -17.14
N TRP A 621 -3.52 20.30 -17.26
CA TRP A 621 -2.73 20.99 -18.28
C TRP A 621 -2.19 22.33 -17.76
N TRP A 622 -1.20 22.87 -18.47
CA TRP A 622 -0.63 24.18 -18.18
C TRP A 622 -1.46 25.28 -18.84
N ASP A 623 -2.08 26.15 -18.05
CA ASP A 623 -2.73 27.36 -18.54
C ASP A 623 -1.67 28.47 -18.69
N LYS A 624 -1.26 28.72 -19.93
CA LYS A 624 -0.26 29.75 -20.27
C LYS A 624 -0.72 31.17 -19.89
N ALA A 625 -2.03 31.45 -19.91
CA ALA A 625 -2.54 32.77 -19.59
C ALA A 625 -2.53 33.03 -18.06
N GLN A 626 -2.77 31.98 -17.27
CA GLN A 626 -2.77 32.05 -15.81
C GLN A 626 -1.43 31.67 -15.16
N SER A 627 -0.46 31.20 -15.96
CA SER A 627 0.84 30.68 -15.50
C SER A 627 0.70 29.65 -14.38
N LYS A 628 -0.22 28.70 -14.55
CA LYS A 628 -0.44 27.63 -13.57
C LYS A 628 -0.96 26.33 -14.18
N TRP A 629 -0.71 25.23 -13.48
CA TRP A 629 -1.40 23.96 -13.71
C TRP A 629 -2.85 24.06 -13.27
N THR A 630 -3.76 23.62 -14.15
CA THR A 630 -5.21 23.58 -13.90
C THR A 630 -5.78 22.30 -14.50
N GLY A 631 -7.01 21.95 -14.18
CA GLY A 631 -7.56 20.68 -14.63
C GLY A 631 -8.97 20.35 -14.12
N GLY A 632 -9.42 19.16 -14.50
CA GLY A 632 -10.59 18.50 -13.91
C GLY A 632 -10.27 17.71 -12.62
N ASP A 633 -9.02 17.75 -12.15
CA ASP A 633 -8.54 17.19 -10.89
C ASP A 633 -7.53 18.15 -10.26
N VAL A 634 -7.24 17.99 -8.97
CA VAL A 634 -6.22 18.76 -8.28
C VAL A 634 -4.85 18.36 -8.83
N PRO A 635 -4.01 19.29 -9.35
CA PRO A 635 -2.70 18.94 -9.86
C PRO A 635 -1.82 18.24 -8.81
N ASP A 636 -1.31 17.05 -9.12
CA ASP A 636 -0.23 16.36 -8.40
C ASP A 636 1.13 16.93 -8.81
N PHE A 637 1.23 18.26 -8.71
CA PHE A 637 2.39 19.05 -9.10
C PHE A 637 2.36 20.46 -8.48
N PRO A 638 3.52 21.12 -8.24
CA PRO A 638 3.52 22.51 -7.81
C PRO A 638 2.79 23.39 -8.84
N VAL A 639 1.67 23.97 -8.43
CA VAL A 639 0.70 24.62 -9.33
C VAL A 639 1.34 25.73 -10.17
N GLY A 640 2.27 26.51 -9.60
CA GLY A 640 2.97 27.61 -10.30
C GLY A 640 4.23 27.21 -11.07
N LYS A 641 4.63 25.93 -11.08
CA LYS A 641 5.87 25.51 -11.74
C LYS A 641 5.65 25.29 -13.24
N SER A 642 6.22 26.19 -14.05
CA SER A 642 6.14 26.11 -15.52
C SER A 642 6.71 24.78 -16.06
N PRO A 643 6.09 24.17 -17.09
CA PRO A 643 6.66 23.01 -17.81
C PRO A 643 8.10 23.26 -18.32
N ASP A 644 8.45 24.50 -18.62
CA ASP A 644 9.77 24.90 -19.13
C ASP A 644 10.83 25.05 -18.03
N TYR A 645 10.42 24.99 -16.76
CA TYR A 645 11.35 25.13 -15.63
C TYR A 645 12.38 24.01 -15.64
N ARG A 646 13.67 24.36 -15.58
CA ARG A 646 14.78 23.43 -15.42
C ARG A 646 15.65 23.89 -14.24
N PRO A 647 15.93 23.00 -13.26
CA PRO A 647 16.74 23.34 -12.11
C PRO A 647 18.20 23.55 -12.50
N THR A 648 18.92 24.39 -11.76
CA THR A 648 20.37 24.61 -11.91
C THR A 648 21.23 23.59 -11.17
N ARG A 649 20.59 22.64 -10.46
CA ARG A 649 21.19 21.62 -9.56
C ARG A 649 21.65 22.16 -8.20
N GLN A 650 21.37 23.42 -7.90
CA GLN A 650 21.64 24.01 -6.58
C GLN A 650 20.40 23.98 -5.68
N GLU A 651 19.23 23.85 -6.29
CA GLU A 651 17.94 23.77 -5.62
C GLU A 651 17.79 22.44 -4.87
N LYS A 652 16.87 22.41 -3.91
CA LYS A 652 16.56 21.23 -3.07
C LYS A 652 15.08 20.93 -3.09
N GLY A 653 14.71 19.77 -2.57
CA GLY A 653 13.32 19.34 -2.48
C GLY A 653 12.60 19.41 -3.82
N LEU A 654 11.37 19.92 -3.81
CA LEU A 654 10.58 20.03 -5.03
C LEU A 654 11.19 21.00 -6.03
N ASP A 655 11.90 22.06 -5.63
CA ASP A 655 12.50 23.02 -6.56
C ASP A 655 13.61 22.39 -7.42
N ALA A 656 14.23 21.31 -6.95
CA ALA A 656 15.16 20.52 -7.76
C ALA A 656 14.49 19.63 -8.82
N ILE A 657 13.16 19.53 -8.85
CA ILE A 657 12.41 18.74 -9.82
C ILE A 657 12.05 19.60 -11.05
N PRO A 658 12.41 19.17 -12.28
CA PRO A 658 12.01 19.84 -13.52
C PRO A 658 10.50 20.01 -13.67
N GLY A 659 10.06 21.03 -14.40
CA GLY A 659 8.64 21.32 -14.65
C GLY A 659 7.87 20.26 -15.45
N ASP A 660 8.59 19.33 -16.06
CA ASP A 660 8.09 18.23 -16.87
C ASP A 660 8.25 16.84 -16.22
N ALA A 661 8.62 16.77 -14.94
CA ALA A 661 8.88 15.51 -14.24
C ALA A 661 7.75 15.14 -13.26
N PRO A 662 6.78 14.27 -13.65
CA PRO A 662 5.53 14.09 -12.90
C PRO A 662 5.65 13.31 -11.58
N PHE A 663 6.73 12.55 -11.34
CA PHE A 663 6.83 11.63 -10.20
C PHE A 663 7.59 12.26 -9.02
N MET A 664 7.01 13.31 -8.44
CA MET A 664 7.70 14.23 -7.51
C MET A 664 8.24 13.60 -6.21
N LEU A 665 7.82 12.39 -5.86
CA LEU A 665 8.32 11.69 -4.67
C LEU A 665 9.67 11.03 -4.92
N HIS A 666 10.00 10.72 -6.18
CA HIS A 666 11.33 10.26 -6.54
C HIS A 666 12.29 11.43 -6.66
N GLU A 667 13.54 11.18 -6.28
CA GLU A 667 14.61 12.19 -6.26
C GLU A 667 14.92 12.74 -7.67
N ASP A 668 14.71 11.93 -8.72
CA ASP A 668 14.84 12.32 -10.14
C ASP A 668 13.52 12.82 -10.78
N GLY A 669 12.39 12.70 -10.09
CA GLY A 669 11.07 13.05 -10.62
C GLY A 669 10.52 12.08 -11.70
N LEU A 670 11.12 10.89 -11.87
CA LEU A 670 10.80 9.95 -12.95
C LEU A 670 10.08 8.69 -12.47
N GLY A 671 9.26 8.10 -13.32
CA GLY A 671 8.70 6.76 -13.13
C GLY A 671 9.80 5.71 -13.36
N TRP A 672 9.96 4.79 -12.41
CA TRP A 672 11.07 3.85 -12.43
C TRP A 672 10.70 2.55 -13.14
N ILE A 673 11.24 2.35 -14.35
CA ILE A 673 11.27 1.06 -15.05
C ILE A 673 12.32 0.14 -14.43
N TYR A 674 13.45 0.72 -14.03
CA TYR A 674 14.54 0.07 -13.30
C TYR A 674 14.64 0.66 -11.90
N VAL A 675 14.80 -0.15 -10.85
CA VAL A 675 14.87 0.35 -9.46
C VAL A 675 16.32 0.34 -8.95
N PRO A 676 17.01 1.49 -8.91
CA PRO A 676 18.42 1.55 -8.50
C PRO A 676 18.60 1.31 -6.99
N LYS A 677 17.58 1.57 -6.17
CA LYS A 677 17.64 1.46 -4.71
C LYS A 677 16.28 1.10 -4.10
N GLY A 678 16.30 0.27 -3.07
CA GLY A 678 15.14 -0.02 -2.22
C GLY A 678 14.60 -1.46 -2.31
N LEU A 679 14.87 -2.18 -3.40
CA LEU A 679 14.49 -3.59 -3.53
C LEU A 679 15.60 -4.53 -3.05
N HIS A 680 15.22 -5.71 -2.57
CA HIS A 680 16.14 -6.73 -2.07
C HIS A 680 16.50 -7.76 -3.16
N ASP A 681 15.54 -8.11 -3.99
CA ASP A 681 15.53 -9.21 -4.95
C ASP A 681 15.93 -8.82 -6.39
N GLY A 682 16.11 -7.52 -6.66
CA GLY A 682 16.71 -7.04 -7.90
C GLY A 682 16.07 -5.77 -8.47
N PRO A 683 16.77 -5.07 -9.39
CA PRO A 683 16.28 -3.83 -9.99
C PRO A 683 15.31 -4.06 -11.17
N PHE A 684 15.28 -5.27 -11.74
CA PHE A 684 14.30 -5.73 -12.73
C PHE A 684 13.53 -6.96 -12.24
N PRO A 685 12.25 -7.10 -12.60
CA PRO A 685 11.46 -8.30 -12.27
C PRO A 685 11.97 -9.56 -12.95
N THR A 686 12.38 -10.56 -12.16
CA THR A 686 12.94 -11.83 -12.63
C THR A 686 12.05 -13.00 -12.21
N HIS A 687 11.76 -13.94 -13.12
CA HIS A 687 10.96 -15.12 -12.78
C HIS A 687 11.76 -16.13 -11.95
N TYR A 688 11.26 -16.41 -10.75
CA TYR A 688 11.64 -17.55 -9.93
C TYR A 688 10.41 -18.37 -9.60
N GLU A 689 10.51 -19.69 -9.47
CA GLU A 689 9.40 -20.52 -8.97
C GLU A 689 9.02 -20.13 -7.52
N PRO A 690 7.74 -20.32 -7.12
CA PRO A 690 7.35 -20.22 -5.72
C PRO A 690 8.19 -21.14 -4.82
N LEU A 691 8.21 -20.84 -3.51
CA LEU A 691 8.95 -21.64 -2.51
C LEU A 691 8.65 -23.13 -2.62
N GLU A 692 7.37 -23.46 -2.75
CA GLU A 692 6.88 -24.80 -3.07
C GLU A 692 6.26 -24.73 -4.47
N SER A 693 6.80 -25.51 -5.41
CA SER A 693 6.33 -25.55 -6.80
C SER A 693 6.34 -26.99 -7.30
N PRO A 694 5.35 -27.42 -8.09
CA PRO A 694 5.38 -28.76 -8.70
C PRO A 694 6.42 -28.88 -9.82
N VAL A 695 7.04 -27.77 -10.24
CA VAL A 695 8.00 -27.72 -11.35
C VAL A 695 9.30 -27.02 -10.96
N ARG A 696 10.35 -27.27 -11.74
CA ARG A 696 11.64 -26.57 -11.66
C ARG A 696 11.64 -25.34 -12.58
N ASN A 697 12.51 -24.40 -12.30
CA ASN A 697 12.66 -23.19 -13.11
C ASN A 697 13.25 -23.52 -14.50
N LEU A 698 12.59 -23.03 -15.54
CA LEU A 698 12.97 -23.27 -16.94
C LEU A 698 13.92 -22.20 -17.51
N LEU A 699 14.03 -21.04 -16.84
CA LEU A 699 14.82 -19.90 -17.31
C LEU A 699 16.22 -19.86 -16.69
N TYR A 700 16.37 -20.29 -15.44
CA TYR A 700 17.62 -20.14 -14.70
C TYR A 700 18.01 -21.43 -14.01
N SER A 701 19.30 -21.58 -13.69
CA SER A 701 19.80 -22.73 -12.91
C SER A 701 19.26 -22.81 -11.48
N ARG A 702 18.58 -21.76 -10.99
CA ARG A 702 18.02 -21.68 -9.64
C ARG A 702 16.50 -21.67 -9.71
N ASP A 703 15.87 -22.42 -8.80
CA ASP A 703 14.42 -22.50 -8.75
C ASP A 703 13.79 -21.24 -8.14
N THR A 704 14.12 -20.94 -6.89
CA THR A 704 13.48 -19.89 -6.10
C THR A 704 14.31 -18.62 -6.04
N ASP A 705 13.66 -17.51 -5.69
CA ASP A 705 14.30 -16.22 -5.44
C ASP A 705 15.47 -16.38 -4.43
N PRO A 706 16.67 -15.89 -4.74
CA PRO A 706 17.83 -16.05 -3.87
C PRO A 706 17.69 -15.35 -2.49
N VAL A 707 16.95 -14.23 -2.40
CA VAL A 707 16.80 -13.45 -1.15
C VAL A 707 15.62 -13.90 -0.29
N VAL A 708 14.80 -14.84 -0.76
CA VAL A 708 13.62 -15.29 0.01
C VAL A 708 14.03 -15.87 1.36
N ASN A 709 13.37 -15.42 2.44
CA ASN A 709 13.54 -16.07 3.74
C ASN A 709 12.62 -17.29 3.81
N TRP A 710 13.20 -18.46 4.04
CA TRP A 710 12.48 -19.72 4.11
C TRP A 710 11.88 -19.98 5.48
N PHE A 711 12.25 -19.26 6.55
CA PHE A 711 11.76 -19.48 7.91
C PHE A 711 11.64 -20.98 8.26
N THR A 712 12.70 -21.76 7.99
CA THR A 712 12.61 -23.23 8.06
C THR A 712 12.71 -23.70 9.51
N ARG A 713 11.70 -24.46 9.95
CA ARG A 713 11.64 -25.10 11.29
C ARG A 713 10.97 -26.47 11.21
N GLN A 714 11.02 -27.23 12.29
CA GLN A 714 10.30 -28.50 12.38
C GLN A 714 8.78 -28.29 12.28
N GLU A 715 8.28 -27.20 12.87
CA GLU A 715 6.88 -26.79 12.90
C GLU A 715 6.44 -26.15 11.57
N ASN A 716 7.39 -25.67 10.75
CA ASN A 716 7.15 -24.97 9.49
C ASN A 716 8.04 -25.54 8.37
N ARG A 717 7.53 -26.59 7.73
CA ARG A 717 8.26 -27.38 6.71
C ARG A 717 7.81 -26.97 5.31
N PHE A 718 8.73 -27.02 4.36
CA PHE A 718 8.50 -26.72 2.95
C PHE A 718 8.88 -27.91 2.08
N ALA A 719 8.11 -28.15 1.02
CA ALA A 719 8.48 -29.05 -0.06
C ALA A 719 9.41 -28.33 -1.06
N PRO A 720 10.58 -28.89 -1.41
CA PRO A 720 11.42 -28.30 -2.45
C PRO A 720 10.69 -28.33 -3.81
N PRO A 721 10.98 -27.39 -4.73
CA PRO A 721 10.42 -27.42 -6.08
C PRO A 721 10.58 -28.78 -6.77
N GLY A 722 9.52 -29.27 -7.41
CA GLY A 722 9.48 -30.57 -8.09
C GLY A 722 9.40 -31.80 -7.17
N ASP A 723 9.02 -31.63 -5.90
CA ASP A 723 8.81 -32.76 -5.00
C ASP A 723 7.61 -33.63 -5.44
N PRO A 724 7.79 -34.92 -5.76
CA PRO A 724 6.71 -35.76 -6.28
C PRO A 724 5.62 -36.08 -5.26
N ARG A 725 5.83 -35.79 -3.96
CA ARG A 725 4.82 -35.97 -2.91
C ARG A 725 3.70 -34.92 -2.98
N PHE A 726 3.99 -33.76 -3.57
CA PHE A 726 3.06 -32.64 -3.71
C PHE A 726 2.99 -32.20 -5.19
N PRO A 727 2.45 -33.04 -6.09
CA PRO A 727 2.55 -32.82 -7.54
C PRO A 727 1.58 -31.77 -8.09
N TYR A 728 0.66 -31.25 -7.25
CA TYR A 728 -0.41 -30.34 -7.67
C TYR A 728 -0.22 -28.95 -7.07
N VAL A 729 -0.64 -27.93 -7.80
CA VAL A 729 -0.77 -26.57 -7.25
C VAL A 729 -2.03 -26.52 -6.38
N LEU A 730 -1.86 -26.25 -5.09
CA LEU A 730 -2.94 -25.87 -4.19
C LEU A 730 -2.97 -24.34 -4.04
N THR A 731 -4.14 -23.73 -4.12
CA THR A 731 -4.31 -22.28 -3.93
C THR A 731 -5.58 -21.99 -3.13
N THR A 732 -5.60 -20.88 -2.40
CA THR A 732 -6.74 -20.41 -1.62
C THR A 732 -7.24 -19.07 -2.14
N TYR A 733 -8.56 -18.88 -2.16
CA TYR A 733 -9.21 -17.69 -2.70
C TYR A 733 -10.51 -17.41 -1.93
N ARG A 734 -11.31 -16.45 -2.42
CA ARG A 734 -12.55 -15.99 -1.78
C ARG A 734 -13.73 -16.28 -2.68
N LEU A 735 -14.90 -16.42 -2.07
CA LEU A 735 -16.20 -16.39 -2.71
C LEU A 735 -16.92 -15.09 -2.34
N THR A 736 -17.87 -14.67 -3.16
CA THR A 736 -18.59 -13.39 -2.96
C THR A 736 -19.34 -13.34 -1.61
N GLU A 737 -19.80 -14.48 -1.13
CA GLU A 737 -20.71 -14.63 -0.01
C GLU A 737 -20.02 -14.60 1.35
N HIS A 738 -18.69 -14.76 1.41
CA HIS A 738 -17.94 -14.83 2.65
C HIS A 738 -16.76 -13.87 2.71
N HIS A 739 -16.51 -13.33 3.90
CA HIS A 739 -15.46 -12.35 4.15
C HIS A 739 -14.36 -12.96 5.03
N THR A 740 -13.14 -13.03 4.46
CA THR A 740 -11.91 -13.49 5.13
C THR A 740 -12.05 -14.87 5.79
N ALA A 741 -11.69 -15.01 7.06
CA ALA A 741 -11.85 -16.25 7.84
C ALA A 741 -13.32 -16.54 8.19
N GLY A 742 -14.26 -15.68 7.76
CA GLY A 742 -15.69 -15.85 8.00
C GLY A 742 -16.15 -15.46 9.40
N GLY A 743 -15.28 -14.88 10.25
CA GLY A 743 -15.63 -14.42 11.61
C GLY A 743 -16.80 -13.42 11.65
N MET A 744 -17.12 -12.78 10.52
CA MET A 744 -18.35 -12.01 10.35
C MET A 744 -19.42 -12.79 9.58
N SER A 745 -19.09 -13.27 8.39
CA SER A 745 -20.07 -13.74 7.42
C SER A 745 -20.66 -15.13 7.73
N ARG A 746 -19.92 -16.01 8.43
CA ARG A 746 -20.44 -17.35 8.81
C ARG A 746 -21.53 -17.26 9.87
N PHE A 747 -21.55 -16.17 10.66
CA PHE A 747 -22.57 -15.91 11.67
C PHE A 747 -23.84 -15.26 11.09
N LEU A 748 -23.88 -14.99 9.78
CA LEU A 748 -25.05 -14.45 9.10
C LEU A 748 -25.80 -15.59 8.39
N PRO A 749 -27.03 -15.95 8.82
CA PRO A 749 -27.69 -17.18 8.38
C PRO A 749 -27.98 -17.20 6.88
N HIS A 750 -28.26 -16.04 6.28
CA HIS A 750 -28.52 -15.91 4.84
C HIS A 750 -27.25 -16.05 3.99
N LEU A 751 -26.06 -15.74 4.53
CA LEU A 751 -24.79 -15.98 3.83
C LEU A 751 -24.34 -17.43 4.01
N ALA A 752 -24.53 -17.98 5.20
CA ALA A 752 -24.29 -19.40 5.48
C ALA A 752 -25.22 -20.31 4.65
N GLU A 753 -26.46 -19.91 4.38
CA GLU A 753 -27.35 -20.64 3.47
C GLU A 753 -26.80 -20.69 2.04
N LEU A 754 -26.17 -19.62 1.57
CA LEU A 754 -25.62 -19.55 0.21
C LEU A 754 -24.33 -20.35 0.04
N GLN A 755 -23.48 -20.40 1.07
CA GLN A 755 -22.22 -21.15 1.10
C GLN A 755 -22.08 -21.88 2.44
N PRO A 756 -22.74 -23.05 2.62
CA PRO A 756 -22.88 -23.69 3.92
C PRO A 756 -21.65 -24.46 4.39
N GLU A 757 -20.81 -24.92 3.46
CA GLU A 757 -19.72 -25.83 3.75
C GLU A 757 -18.44 -25.45 2.97
N MET A 758 -17.29 -25.78 3.55
CA MET A 758 -16.00 -25.69 2.86
C MET A 758 -15.94 -26.74 1.74
N PHE A 759 -15.36 -26.36 0.60
CA PHE A 759 -15.15 -27.26 -0.54
C PHE A 759 -13.78 -27.01 -1.19
N ALA A 760 -13.39 -27.91 -2.08
CA ALA A 760 -12.25 -27.75 -2.97
C ALA A 760 -12.70 -27.86 -4.43
N GLU A 761 -12.19 -26.99 -5.30
CA GLU A 761 -12.38 -27.09 -6.75
C GLU A 761 -11.23 -27.89 -7.37
N ILE A 762 -11.55 -28.97 -8.08
CA ILE A 762 -10.60 -29.78 -8.85
C ILE A 762 -11.07 -29.89 -10.31
N SER A 763 -10.13 -30.01 -11.24
CA SER A 763 -10.50 -30.16 -12.65
C SER A 763 -11.15 -31.53 -12.92
N PRO A 764 -12.01 -31.65 -13.96
CA PRO A 764 -12.56 -32.94 -14.36
C PRO A 764 -11.49 -34.00 -14.65
N GLU A 765 -10.35 -33.60 -15.21
CA GLU A 765 -9.23 -34.50 -15.52
C GLU A 765 -8.61 -35.06 -14.24
N LEU A 766 -8.33 -34.20 -13.26
CA LEU A 766 -7.78 -34.63 -11.96
C LEU A 766 -8.79 -35.50 -11.19
N ALA A 767 -10.08 -35.14 -11.24
CA ALA A 767 -11.14 -35.94 -10.63
C ALA A 767 -11.23 -37.35 -11.24
N ILE A 768 -11.09 -37.48 -12.56
CA ILE A 768 -11.05 -38.79 -13.26
C ILE A 768 -9.80 -39.58 -12.85
N GLU A 769 -8.64 -38.93 -12.83
CA GLU A 769 -7.37 -39.55 -12.43
C GLU A 769 -7.44 -40.11 -11.00
N LEU A 770 -7.94 -39.30 -10.07
CA LEU A 770 -8.06 -39.66 -8.65
C LEU A 770 -9.34 -40.44 -8.31
N ARG A 771 -10.22 -40.67 -9.29
CA ARG A 771 -11.52 -41.35 -9.13
C ARG A 771 -12.44 -40.69 -8.11
N ILE A 772 -12.43 -39.35 -8.06
CA ILE A 772 -13.27 -38.52 -7.21
C ILE A 772 -14.51 -38.13 -7.99
N LYS A 773 -15.70 -38.30 -7.41
CA LYS A 773 -16.95 -37.79 -7.97
C LYS A 773 -17.28 -36.43 -7.38
N ASN A 774 -18.08 -35.66 -8.10
CA ASN A 774 -18.61 -34.40 -7.57
C ASN A 774 -19.36 -34.65 -6.25
N SER A 775 -19.09 -33.82 -5.25
CA SER A 775 -19.62 -33.92 -3.88
C SER A 775 -19.07 -35.06 -3.01
N ASP A 776 -18.06 -35.80 -3.47
CA ASP A 776 -17.32 -36.70 -2.58
C ASP A 776 -16.53 -35.89 -1.55
N TYR A 777 -16.46 -36.39 -0.31
CA TYR A 777 -15.52 -35.89 0.69
C TYR A 777 -14.10 -36.32 0.32
N ILE A 778 -13.17 -35.37 0.36
CA ILE A 778 -11.75 -35.58 0.05
C ILE A 778 -10.89 -35.19 1.26
N CYS A 779 -9.73 -35.82 1.40
CA CYS A 779 -8.77 -35.59 2.49
C CYS A 779 -7.42 -35.16 1.94
#